data_AF-A0A4W2C7T3-F1
#
_entry.id   AF-A0A4W2C7T3-F1
#
_cell.length_a   1.000
_cell.length_b   1.000
_cell.length_c   1.000
_cell.angle_alpha   90.00
_cell.angle_beta   90.00
_cell.angle_gamma   90.00
#
_symmetry.space_group_name_H-M   'P 1'
#
loop_
_entity.id
_entity.type
_entity.pdbx_description
1 polymer ?
#
loop_
_entity_poly.entity_id
_entity_poly.type
_entity_poly.pdbx_seq_one_letter_code
_entity_poly.pdbx_strand_id
1 'polypeptide(L)'
;MPSLPRSSLGTRAPSWSESLGQGAMAKSSSLNVRVVEGRALPAKDVSGSSDPYCIVKVDDEVVARTATIWRSLSPFWGEEYTVHLPLDFHHLSFYVLDEDTVGQDDIIGKISLSREAITADPRGIDSWINLSRVDPDSEVQGEICLSVQTLEDVRGRCLHCHVLQARDLAPRDISGTSDPFARVFWGSQSLETSTIKKTRFPHWDEVLELREMPGSPSPLRVELWDWDMVGKNDFLGMVEFPPQVLQHNPPNGWFRLLPFPRAEEDSGGSLGALRLKVRLTEDSVLPSRYYQPLRELLMESVLGPAEEDAASPLAVLEELTSGDCRQELATKLVKLFLGQGLTGPFLDYLTRREVARTTDPNTLFRSNSLASKSVEQFMKLVGMPYLHEVLRPVINRVFEERKYMELDPCKMDLGRTRRISFKGAPSEEHVREASLGLLTGYLGPIVDAIVGSVGRCPSAMRLAFKQLRQRVEERFPQAEHEDVKYLAISGFLFLRFFAPAILSPKLFDLRDQHADPQTSRSLLLLAKAVQSIGNLGQQLGQGKELWMAPLHPFLLQSISRVRDFLDQLVEVDGKEEAGGPARALVPPSMTVREGYLLKRKEEPAGLATRFAFKKRYFRLSGEMLSYSKSPEWQMRSSIPVSDIRAVERVDEGAFQLPHVMQVVTQDGAGAPHTTYLQCKNVNELNQWLSALRKASAPNPDKLASCHPGAFRSGHWTCCLQAERSASGCSRTHSAVTLGDWSDPLDPDAETQMVYRQLLLGRDRLRMKFLEDSNMDTTLEAATEQGSSAMEGACTDALARQREAAARLLKVLTDLDQAHEEFQQQEQGKVVSGPLRP
;
A
#
# COMPACT_ATOMS: atom_id res chain seq x y z
N MET A 1 -16.28 14.62 -53.10
CA MET A 1 -17.12 13.96 -52.09
C MET A 1 -17.47 12.57 -52.59
N PRO A 2 -16.89 11.54 -51.95
CA PRO A 2 -17.71 10.52 -51.32
C PRO A 2 -17.26 10.24 -49.86
N SER A 3 -18.23 9.82 -49.06
CA SER A 3 -18.19 9.54 -47.63
C SER A 3 -17.41 8.27 -47.27
N LEU A 4 -16.50 8.36 -46.29
CA LEU A 4 -15.89 7.22 -45.60
C LEU A 4 -16.59 6.99 -44.24
N PRO A 5 -16.75 5.72 -43.80
CA PRO A 5 -17.53 5.37 -42.61
C PRO A 5 -16.75 5.65 -41.31
N ARG A 6 -17.47 6.15 -40.29
CA ARG A 6 -16.99 6.25 -38.91
C ARG A 6 -16.80 4.85 -38.32
N SER A 7 -15.56 4.43 -38.11
CA SER A 7 -15.23 3.29 -37.26
C SER A 7 -15.28 3.71 -35.78
N SER A 8 -16.30 3.24 -35.06
CA SER A 8 -16.35 3.24 -33.61
C SER A 8 -15.43 2.15 -33.07
N LEU A 9 -14.22 2.53 -32.65
CA LEU A 9 -13.32 1.70 -31.86
C LEU A 9 -13.03 2.45 -30.56
N GLY A 10 -13.98 2.37 -29.63
CA GLY A 10 -13.72 2.57 -28.21
C GLY A 10 -13.12 1.28 -27.69
N THR A 11 -11.79 1.19 -27.62
CA THR A 11 -11.08 0.02 -27.13
C THR A 11 -11.34 -0.12 -25.63
N ARG A 12 -12.10 -1.15 -25.27
CA ARG A 12 -12.41 -1.56 -23.89
C ARG A 12 -11.12 -1.99 -23.20
N ALA A 13 -10.69 -1.28 -22.16
CA ALA A 13 -9.67 -1.78 -21.25
C ALA A 13 -10.30 -2.90 -20.40
N PRO A 14 -9.77 -4.14 -20.43
CA PRO A 14 -10.31 -5.23 -19.61
C PRO A 14 -10.00 -4.99 -18.14
N SER A 15 -10.93 -5.37 -17.26
CA SER A 15 -10.69 -5.43 -15.82
C SER A 15 -9.67 -6.54 -15.50
N TRP A 16 -9.04 -6.48 -14.33
CA TRP A 16 -8.21 -7.57 -13.81
C TRP A 16 -8.96 -8.92 -13.83
N SER A 17 -10.27 -8.89 -13.57
CA SER A 17 -11.17 -10.05 -13.67
C SER A 17 -11.44 -10.55 -15.10
N GLU A 18 -11.36 -9.70 -16.13
CA GLU A 18 -11.60 -10.08 -17.54
C GLU A 18 -10.36 -10.70 -18.21
N SER A 19 -9.17 -10.57 -17.61
CA SER A 19 -7.93 -11.20 -18.09
C SER A 19 -7.84 -12.70 -17.80
N LEU A 20 -8.65 -13.19 -16.85
CA LEU A 20 -8.88 -14.61 -16.59
C LEU A 20 -10.10 -15.02 -17.43
N GLY A 21 -9.94 -16.02 -18.31
CA GLY A 21 -10.96 -16.43 -19.29
C GLY A 21 -12.39 -16.45 -18.72
N GLN A 22 -13.35 -16.04 -19.56
CA GLN A 22 -14.78 -15.92 -19.23
C GLN A 22 -15.28 -17.14 -18.43
N GLY A 23 -15.34 -17.03 -17.10
CA GLY A 23 -15.86 -18.08 -16.22
C GLY A 23 -15.03 -18.48 -15.01
N ALA A 24 -13.85 -17.87 -14.75
CA ALA A 24 -13.07 -18.17 -13.55
C ALA A 24 -13.25 -17.12 -12.44
N MET A 25 -13.19 -17.57 -11.17
CA MET A 25 -13.17 -16.72 -9.99
C MET A 25 -11.78 -16.07 -9.88
N ALA A 26 -11.72 -14.76 -9.64
CA ALA A 26 -10.45 -14.06 -9.46
C ALA A 26 -10.08 -14.07 -7.97
N LYS A 27 -8.94 -14.66 -7.61
CA LYS A 27 -8.46 -14.62 -6.23
C LYS A 27 -7.50 -13.45 -6.06
N SER A 28 -7.71 -12.67 -5.02
CA SER A 28 -6.87 -11.54 -4.64
C SER A 28 -6.45 -11.71 -3.19
N SER A 29 -5.19 -11.43 -2.90
CA SER A 29 -4.67 -11.33 -1.54
C SER A 29 -4.08 -9.95 -1.36
N SER A 30 -4.49 -9.29 -0.28
CA SER A 30 -3.98 -7.99 0.12
C SER A 30 -3.61 -7.98 1.58
N LEU A 31 -2.43 -7.48 1.88
CA LEU A 31 -1.87 -7.35 3.22
C LEU A 31 -1.79 -5.87 3.56
N ASN A 32 -2.60 -5.44 4.52
CA ASN A 32 -2.50 -4.11 5.10
C ASN A 32 -1.50 -4.16 6.26
N VAL A 33 -0.44 -3.36 6.16
CA VAL A 33 0.66 -3.31 7.13
C VAL A 33 0.82 -1.88 7.61
N ARG A 34 0.70 -1.66 8.91
CA ARG A 34 0.98 -0.38 9.54
C ARG A 34 2.07 -0.52 10.59
N VAL A 35 3.18 0.17 10.35
CA VAL A 35 4.28 0.31 11.30
C VAL A 35 4.02 1.58 12.11
N VAL A 36 3.50 1.42 13.32
CA VAL A 36 3.01 2.56 14.11
C VAL A 36 4.15 3.27 14.82
N GLU A 37 4.75 2.61 15.81
CA GLU A 37 5.76 3.20 16.70
C GLU A 37 6.65 2.12 17.30
N GLY A 38 7.87 2.51 17.67
CA GLY A 38 8.82 1.69 18.44
C GLY A 38 8.94 2.21 19.87
N ARG A 39 9.35 1.35 20.79
CA ARG A 39 9.67 1.75 22.16
C ARG A 39 10.88 1.01 22.70
N ALA A 40 11.63 1.69 23.56
CA ALA A 40 12.77 1.13 24.29
C ALA A 40 13.79 0.44 23.37
N LEU A 41 14.02 1.02 22.18
CA LEU A 41 15.06 0.54 21.28
C LEU A 41 16.45 0.79 21.91
N PRO A 42 17.44 -0.08 21.66
CA PRO A 42 18.80 0.11 22.13
C PRO A 42 19.45 1.30 21.43
N ALA A 43 20.22 2.09 22.17
CA ALA A 43 21.10 3.11 21.61
C ALA A 43 22.27 2.44 20.88
N LYS A 44 22.49 2.84 19.63
CA LYS A 44 23.51 2.31 18.73
C LYS A 44 24.56 3.36 18.38
N ASP A 45 24.15 4.64 18.35
CA ASP A 45 25.06 5.76 18.22
C ASP A 45 25.90 6.04 19.47
N VAL A 46 27.10 6.58 19.24
CA VAL A 46 27.95 7.21 20.29
C VAL A 46 27.24 8.35 21.02
N SER A 47 26.21 8.94 20.40
CA SER A 47 25.39 10.01 20.98
C SER A 47 24.48 9.55 22.13
N GLY A 48 24.30 8.24 22.31
CA GLY A 48 23.36 7.65 23.26
C GLY A 48 21.92 7.57 22.72
N SER A 49 21.74 7.70 21.41
CA SER A 49 20.47 7.48 20.71
C SER A 49 20.64 6.46 19.56
N SER A 50 19.61 6.37 18.72
CA SER A 50 19.64 5.70 17.42
C SER A 50 18.83 6.57 16.44
N ASP A 51 19.03 6.38 15.16
CA ASP A 51 18.30 6.90 14.01
C ASP A 51 17.45 5.77 13.37
N PRO A 52 16.44 5.21 14.08
CA PRO A 52 15.79 3.98 13.65
C PRO A 52 14.88 4.14 12.42
N TYR A 53 14.91 3.13 11.57
CA TYR A 53 13.93 2.86 10.52
C TYR A 53 13.56 1.38 10.47
N CYS A 54 12.48 1.05 9.76
CA CYS A 54 11.96 -0.30 9.65
C CYS A 54 11.89 -0.74 8.19
N ILE A 55 12.43 -1.91 7.87
CA ILE A 55 12.25 -2.59 6.58
C ILE A 55 11.17 -3.65 6.73
N VAL A 56 10.17 -3.60 5.86
CA VAL A 56 9.11 -4.61 5.75
C VAL A 56 9.44 -5.54 4.60
N LYS A 57 9.52 -6.84 4.87
CA LYS A 57 9.73 -7.90 3.89
C LYS A 57 8.54 -8.86 3.85
N VAL A 58 8.07 -9.22 2.67
CA VAL A 58 7.17 -10.36 2.45
C VAL A 58 8.02 -11.46 1.85
N ASP A 59 8.16 -12.56 2.57
CA ASP A 59 9.18 -13.58 2.33
C ASP A 59 10.57 -12.91 2.18
N ASP A 60 11.13 -12.97 0.98
CA ASP A 60 12.47 -12.49 0.68
C ASP A 60 12.46 -11.09 0.02
N GLU A 61 11.27 -10.58 -0.29
CA GLU A 61 11.06 -9.34 -1.03
C GLU A 61 10.85 -8.17 -0.08
N VAL A 62 11.74 -7.18 -0.14
CA VAL A 62 11.59 -5.91 0.59
C VAL A 62 10.45 -5.09 0.00
N VAL A 63 9.28 -5.08 0.61
CA VAL A 63 8.10 -4.38 0.07
C VAL A 63 8.05 -2.90 0.47
N ALA A 64 8.62 -2.54 1.62
CA ALA A 64 8.64 -1.15 2.08
C ALA A 64 9.80 -0.85 3.05
N ARG A 65 10.15 0.43 3.17
CA ARG A 65 11.04 0.96 4.19
C ARG A 65 10.41 2.21 4.82
N THR A 66 10.30 2.28 6.14
CA THR A 66 9.86 3.51 6.80
C THR A 66 10.91 4.61 6.68
N ALA A 67 10.54 5.85 7.00
CA ALA A 67 11.53 6.90 7.14
C ALA A 67 12.31 6.70 8.43
N THR A 68 13.50 7.26 8.40
CA THR A 68 14.42 7.32 9.52
C THR A 68 13.97 8.39 10.49
N ILE A 69 13.81 8.02 11.74
CA ILE A 69 13.50 8.96 12.81
C ILE A 69 14.78 9.25 13.58
N TRP A 70 15.37 10.41 13.30
CA TRP A 70 16.66 10.79 13.86
C TRP A 70 16.60 10.95 15.39
N ARG A 71 17.59 10.38 16.08
CA ARG A 71 17.91 10.50 17.51
C ARG A 71 16.75 10.13 18.42
N SER A 72 16.17 8.95 18.22
CA SER A 72 15.05 8.44 19.00
C SER A 72 15.17 6.96 19.33
N LEU A 73 14.90 6.62 20.60
CA LEU A 73 14.72 5.24 21.06
C LEU A 73 13.23 4.82 21.14
N SER A 74 12.34 5.76 20.84
CA SER A 74 10.88 5.55 20.79
C SER A 74 10.31 6.26 19.54
N PRO A 75 10.68 5.81 18.34
CA PRO A 75 10.27 6.46 17.09
C PRO A 75 8.78 6.28 16.81
N PHE A 76 8.14 7.31 16.26
CA PHE A 76 6.80 7.22 15.68
C PHE A 76 6.91 7.32 14.16
N TRP A 77 6.53 6.27 13.45
CA TRP A 77 6.52 6.26 11.98
C TRP A 77 5.11 6.51 11.43
N GLY A 78 4.11 5.79 11.96
CA GLY A 78 2.72 5.88 11.54
C GLY A 78 2.48 5.51 10.07
N GLU A 79 3.42 4.82 9.42
CA GLU A 79 3.37 4.51 7.99
C GLU A 79 2.53 3.26 7.71
N GLU A 80 1.73 3.32 6.66
CA GLU A 80 0.78 2.28 6.25
C GLU A 80 1.04 1.89 4.79
N TYR A 81 1.06 0.60 4.54
CA TYR A 81 1.27 0.00 3.23
C TYR A 81 0.18 -1.02 2.96
N THR A 82 -0.43 -0.96 1.79
CA THR A 82 -1.24 -2.06 1.26
C THR A 82 -0.39 -2.79 0.24
N VAL A 83 -0.13 -4.08 0.46
CA VAL A 83 0.62 -4.92 -0.47
C VAL A 83 -0.35 -5.90 -1.10
N HIS A 84 -0.35 -6.03 -2.41
CA HIS A 84 -0.99 -7.13 -3.14
C HIS A 84 0.06 -8.19 -3.42
N LEU A 85 -0.25 -9.43 -3.13
CA LEU A 85 0.71 -10.54 -3.18
C LEU A 85 0.02 -11.85 -3.58
N PRO A 86 0.78 -12.87 -4.01
CA PRO A 86 0.27 -14.23 -4.18
C PRO A 86 -0.36 -14.80 -2.90
N LEU A 87 -1.24 -15.79 -3.04
CA LEU A 87 -1.95 -16.45 -1.93
C LEU A 87 -1.05 -17.31 -1.04
N ASP A 88 0.18 -17.59 -1.46
CA ASP A 88 1.07 -18.58 -0.88
C ASP A 88 2.31 -17.98 -0.23
N PHE A 89 2.28 -16.68 0.14
CA PHE A 89 3.35 -16.11 0.96
C PHE A 89 3.42 -16.81 2.33
N HIS A 90 4.61 -16.86 2.92
CA HIS A 90 4.82 -17.60 4.17
C HIS A 90 5.07 -16.69 5.37
N HIS A 91 5.93 -15.69 5.21
CA HIS A 91 6.34 -14.82 6.32
C HIS A 91 6.25 -13.34 5.98
N LEU A 92 5.85 -12.53 6.96
CA LEU A 92 5.98 -11.09 6.98
C LEU A 92 7.02 -10.73 8.04
N SER A 93 8.14 -10.14 7.61
CA SER A 93 9.23 -9.76 8.50
C SER A 93 9.39 -8.24 8.59
N PHE A 94 9.70 -7.76 9.80
CA PHE A 94 10.01 -6.37 10.10
C PHE A 94 11.42 -6.32 10.68
N TYR A 95 12.34 -5.62 10.01
CA TYR A 95 13.69 -5.40 10.52
C TYR A 95 13.79 -3.96 10.97
N VAL A 96 14.21 -3.74 12.21
CA VAL A 96 14.55 -2.41 12.70
C VAL A 96 16.05 -2.24 12.57
N LEU A 97 16.46 -1.18 11.90
CA LEU A 97 17.86 -0.83 11.70
C LEU A 97 18.11 0.59 12.19
N ASP A 98 19.35 0.86 12.53
CA ASP A 98 19.88 2.19 12.81
C ASP A 98 20.54 2.76 11.54
N GLU A 99 20.14 3.94 11.07
CA GLU A 99 20.75 4.53 9.87
C GLU A 99 22.09 5.18 10.20
N ASP A 100 23.17 4.61 9.66
CA ASP A 100 24.52 5.10 9.88
C ASP A 100 24.97 6.04 8.76
N THR A 101 25.60 7.16 9.13
CA THR A 101 26.14 8.10 8.12
C THR A 101 27.32 7.50 7.36
N VAL A 102 28.03 6.53 7.94
CA VAL A 102 29.19 5.86 7.36
C VAL A 102 29.17 4.39 7.75
N GLY A 103 29.04 3.50 6.76
CA GLY A 103 29.06 2.06 6.99
C GLY A 103 27.79 1.37 6.50
N GLN A 104 27.58 0.14 6.95
CA GLN A 104 26.31 -0.55 6.83
C GLN A 104 25.50 -0.28 8.11
N ASP A 105 24.21 -0.05 7.93
CA ASP A 105 23.26 0.23 9.00
C ASP A 105 23.19 -0.93 10.02
N ASP A 106 23.31 -0.59 11.30
CA ASP A 106 23.27 -1.56 12.40
C ASP A 106 21.87 -2.18 12.57
N ILE A 107 21.77 -3.51 12.54
CA ILE A 107 20.52 -4.21 12.84
C ILE A 107 20.23 -4.12 14.35
N ILE A 108 19.07 -3.56 14.69
CA ILE A 108 18.56 -3.49 16.05
C ILE A 108 17.84 -4.80 16.42
N GLY A 109 16.98 -5.30 15.53
CA GLY A 109 16.25 -6.55 15.74
C GLY A 109 15.21 -6.83 14.67
N LYS A 110 14.54 -7.98 14.78
CA LYS A 110 13.54 -8.45 13.81
C LYS A 110 12.25 -8.89 14.50
N ILE A 111 11.14 -8.81 13.78
CA ILE A 111 9.90 -9.53 14.07
C ILE A 111 9.56 -10.34 12.82
N SER A 112 9.24 -11.62 12.98
CA SER A 112 8.76 -12.48 11.88
C SER A 112 7.38 -13.01 12.24
N LEU A 113 6.40 -12.79 11.36
CA LEU A 113 5.03 -13.26 11.53
C LEU A 113 4.75 -14.26 10.41
N SER A 114 4.37 -15.48 10.75
CA SER A 114 3.90 -16.44 9.74
C SER A 114 2.50 -16.04 9.26
N ARG A 115 2.13 -16.49 8.06
CA ARG A 115 0.77 -16.31 7.53
C ARG A 115 -0.29 -16.85 8.50
N GLU A 116 -0.06 -18.01 9.10
CA GLU A 116 -0.96 -18.63 10.07
C GLU A 116 -1.18 -17.72 11.28
N ALA A 117 -0.11 -17.13 11.82
CA ALA A 117 -0.18 -16.21 12.94
C ALA A 117 -0.97 -14.94 12.61
N ILE A 118 -0.85 -14.42 11.38
CA ILE A 118 -1.62 -13.25 10.91
C ILE A 118 -3.11 -13.60 10.78
N THR A 119 -3.43 -14.80 10.27
CA THR A 119 -4.81 -15.25 10.05
C THR A 119 -5.51 -15.82 11.27
N ALA A 120 -4.79 -16.00 12.39
CA ALA A 120 -5.35 -16.58 13.62
C ALA A 120 -6.51 -15.75 14.21
N ASP A 121 -6.48 -14.42 14.07
CA ASP A 121 -7.61 -13.53 14.35
C ASP A 121 -8.08 -12.88 13.03
N PRO A 122 -9.36 -13.03 12.64
CA PRO A 122 -9.90 -12.38 11.43
C PRO A 122 -9.76 -10.85 11.40
N ARG A 123 -9.60 -10.20 12.56
CA ARG A 123 -9.37 -8.75 12.65
C ARG A 123 -7.92 -8.36 12.35
N GLY A 124 -7.02 -9.34 12.27
CA GLY A 124 -5.58 -9.16 12.17
C GLY A 124 -4.92 -8.88 13.53
N ILE A 125 -3.68 -8.46 13.47
CA ILE A 125 -2.83 -8.11 14.62
C ILE A 125 -2.92 -6.60 14.85
N ASP A 126 -3.13 -6.16 16.09
CA ASP A 126 -2.97 -4.76 16.55
C ASP A 126 -2.39 -4.80 17.97
N SER A 127 -1.07 -4.93 18.08
CA SER A 127 -0.42 -5.15 19.38
C SER A 127 1.05 -4.70 19.38
N TRP A 128 1.63 -4.65 20.58
CA TRP A 128 3.07 -4.52 20.78
C TRP A 128 3.71 -5.90 20.64
N ILE A 129 4.74 -6.01 19.80
CA ILE A 129 5.50 -7.23 19.58
C ILE A 129 6.99 -6.94 19.84
N ASN A 130 7.63 -7.79 20.63
CA ASN A 130 9.03 -7.64 21.00
C ASN A 130 9.95 -7.98 19.83
N LEU A 131 11.05 -7.25 19.70
CA LEU A 131 12.09 -7.54 18.73
C LEU A 131 12.94 -8.73 19.20
N SER A 132 13.22 -9.64 18.28
CA SER A 132 14.20 -10.72 18.47
C SER A 132 15.54 -10.36 17.83
N ARG A 133 16.62 -10.99 18.31
CA ARG A 133 17.93 -10.86 17.67
C ARG A 133 17.88 -11.50 16.29
N VAL A 134 18.59 -10.89 15.34
CA VAL A 134 18.77 -11.49 14.02
C VAL A 134 19.94 -12.45 14.10
N ASP A 135 19.64 -13.73 13.91
CA ASP A 135 20.63 -14.80 13.76
C ASP A 135 20.90 -15.00 12.26
N PRO A 136 22.13 -14.74 11.77
CA PRO A 136 22.47 -14.93 10.37
C PRO A 136 22.13 -16.33 9.84
N ASP A 137 22.28 -17.38 10.65
CA ASP A 137 21.97 -18.76 10.24
C ASP A 137 20.47 -18.99 10.02
N SER A 138 19.64 -18.15 10.64
CA SER A 138 18.18 -18.19 10.51
C SER A 138 17.67 -17.34 9.33
N GLU A 139 18.53 -16.53 8.71
CA GLU A 139 18.23 -15.70 7.52
C GLU A 139 18.41 -16.51 6.23
N VAL A 140 17.61 -17.57 6.08
CA VAL A 140 17.63 -18.45 4.91
C VAL A 140 16.75 -17.89 3.80
N GLN A 141 17.24 -17.97 2.57
CA GLN A 141 16.58 -17.49 1.35
C GLN A 141 16.75 -18.51 0.22
N GLY A 142 15.73 -18.66 -0.63
CA GLY A 142 15.85 -19.33 -1.92
C GLY A 142 15.28 -20.76 -1.96
N GLU A 143 15.48 -21.40 -3.11
CA GLU A 143 14.98 -22.75 -3.41
C GLU A 143 16.09 -23.63 -4.00
N ILE A 144 16.03 -24.93 -3.73
CA ILE A 144 16.88 -25.95 -4.35
C ILE A 144 16.04 -26.90 -5.21
N CYS A 145 16.54 -27.24 -6.40
CA CYS A 145 15.96 -28.21 -7.30
C CYS A 145 16.64 -29.57 -7.13
N LEU A 146 15.89 -30.59 -6.73
CA LEU A 146 16.38 -31.94 -6.47
C LEU A 146 15.58 -32.97 -7.28
N SER A 147 16.24 -34.07 -7.67
CA SER A 147 15.59 -35.29 -8.12
C SER A 147 16.16 -36.46 -7.33
N VAL A 148 15.31 -37.10 -6.53
CA VAL A 148 15.71 -38.16 -5.60
C VAL A 148 15.12 -39.48 -6.07
N GLN A 149 15.92 -40.54 -6.03
CA GLN A 149 15.46 -41.89 -6.32
C GLN A 149 16.04 -42.86 -5.29
N THR A 150 15.19 -43.75 -4.77
CA THR A 150 15.63 -44.83 -3.88
C THR A 150 15.59 -46.14 -4.66
N LEU A 151 16.71 -46.85 -4.69
CA LEU A 151 16.88 -48.14 -5.35
C LEU A 151 17.22 -49.19 -4.29
N GLU A 152 16.68 -50.39 -4.42
CA GLU A 152 17.05 -51.54 -3.57
C GLU A 152 17.86 -52.54 -4.40
N ASP A 153 19.06 -52.90 -3.92
CA ASP A 153 19.91 -53.93 -4.52
C ASP A 153 20.33 -54.99 -3.48
N VAL A 154 21.02 -56.04 -3.94
CA VAL A 154 21.56 -57.12 -3.08
C VAL A 154 22.52 -56.64 -1.98
N ARG A 155 23.01 -55.39 -2.06
CA ARG A 155 23.95 -54.77 -1.13
C ARG A 155 23.27 -53.76 -0.19
N GLY A 156 21.95 -53.56 -0.30
CA GLY A 156 21.17 -52.67 0.58
C GLY A 156 20.36 -51.62 -0.19
N ARG A 157 19.95 -50.56 0.51
CA ARG A 157 19.25 -49.42 -0.10
C ARG A 157 20.27 -48.40 -0.60
N CYS A 158 20.09 -47.94 -1.83
CA CYS A 158 20.90 -46.93 -2.49
C CYS A 158 20.03 -45.70 -2.78
N LEU A 159 20.46 -44.54 -2.33
CA LEU A 159 19.81 -43.26 -2.60
C LEU A 159 20.62 -42.52 -3.67
N HIS A 160 19.97 -42.21 -4.78
CA HIS A 160 20.50 -41.32 -5.81
C HIS A 160 19.88 -39.94 -5.58
N CYS A 161 20.68 -38.99 -5.11
CA CYS A 161 20.27 -37.60 -4.95
C CYS A 161 20.92 -36.76 -6.06
N HIS A 162 20.13 -36.41 -7.08
CA HIS A 162 20.55 -35.50 -8.13
C HIS A 162 20.31 -34.07 -7.68
N VAL A 163 21.40 -33.39 -7.37
CA VAL A 163 21.42 -31.97 -7.00
C VAL A 163 21.58 -31.15 -8.28
N LEU A 164 20.47 -30.62 -8.79
CA LEU A 164 20.43 -29.96 -10.10
C LEU A 164 20.95 -28.53 -9.99
N GLN A 165 20.24 -27.68 -9.25
CA GLN A 165 20.49 -26.24 -9.18
C GLN A 165 19.81 -25.62 -7.97
N ALA A 166 20.21 -24.40 -7.60
CA ALA A 166 19.48 -23.57 -6.65
C ALA A 166 19.29 -22.15 -7.21
N ARG A 167 18.36 -21.40 -6.63
CA ARG A 167 18.12 -20.00 -7.03
C ARG A 167 17.79 -19.12 -5.84
N ASP A 168 18.04 -17.83 -6.04
CA ASP A 168 17.72 -16.76 -5.10
C ASP A 168 18.32 -17.00 -3.70
N LEU A 169 19.51 -17.61 -3.62
CA LEU A 169 20.20 -17.89 -2.34
C LEU A 169 20.51 -16.60 -1.57
N ALA A 170 20.68 -16.68 -0.25
CA ALA A 170 21.06 -15.51 0.55
C ALA A 170 22.46 -14.99 0.16
N PRO A 171 22.66 -13.67 -0.07
CA PRO A 171 23.99 -13.10 -0.32
C PRO A 171 24.79 -13.10 0.98
N ARG A 172 25.86 -13.89 1.04
CA ARG A 172 26.72 -14.04 2.22
C ARG A 172 28.05 -13.31 2.04
N ASP A 173 28.54 -13.21 0.81
CA ASP A 173 29.71 -12.41 0.47
C ASP A 173 29.43 -10.91 0.46
N ILE A 174 30.47 -10.13 0.77
CA ILE A 174 30.50 -8.66 0.59
C ILE A 174 30.25 -8.25 -0.87
N SER A 175 30.52 -9.13 -1.85
CA SER A 175 30.22 -8.88 -3.27
C SER A 175 28.73 -8.92 -3.61
N GLY A 176 27.86 -9.27 -2.65
CA GLY A 176 26.44 -9.51 -2.87
C GLY A 176 26.15 -10.87 -3.53
N THR A 177 27.09 -11.81 -3.44
CA THR A 177 27.02 -13.17 -3.99
C THR A 177 27.25 -14.21 -2.88
N SER A 178 27.36 -15.48 -3.27
CA SER A 178 27.87 -16.56 -2.44
C SER A 178 28.72 -17.49 -3.31
N ASP A 179 29.49 -18.38 -2.70
CA ASP A 179 30.21 -19.52 -3.25
C ASP A 179 29.52 -20.85 -2.84
N PRO A 180 28.30 -21.14 -3.31
CA PRO A 180 27.48 -22.24 -2.78
C PRO A 180 27.99 -23.66 -3.14
N PHE A 181 27.84 -24.57 -2.17
CA PHE A 181 27.88 -26.03 -2.35
C PHE A 181 26.78 -26.72 -1.53
N ALA A 182 26.37 -27.92 -1.93
CA ALA A 182 25.37 -28.71 -1.22
C ALA A 182 26.02 -29.93 -0.55
N ARG A 183 25.56 -30.26 0.66
CA ARG A 183 25.93 -31.45 1.42
C ARG A 183 24.69 -32.31 1.65
N VAL A 184 24.72 -33.53 1.12
CA VAL A 184 23.63 -34.50 1.21
C VAL A 184 23.94 -35.50 2.32
N PHE A 185 23.04 -35.63 3.28
CA PHE A 185 23.11 -36.58 4.38
C PHE A 185 22.02 -37.64 4.24
N TRP A 186 22.41 -38.90 4.40
CA TRP A 186 21.48 -40.00 4.51
C TRP A 186 22.04 -41.09 5.44
N GLY A 187 21.35 -41.31 6.56
CA GLY A 187 21.84 -42.18 7.64
C GLY A 187 23.14 -41.64 8.23
N SER A 188 24.21 -42.44 8.17
CA SER A 188 25.55 -42.05 8.65
C SER A 188 26.47 -41.52 7.55
N GLN A 189 26.00 -41.49 6.30
CA GLN A 189 26.79 -41.04 5.16
C GLN A 189 26.49 -39.58 4.82
N SER A 190 27.52 -38.90 4.32
CA SER A 190 27.40 -37.56 3.75
C SER A 190 28.29 -37.41 2.53
N LEU A 191 27.77 -36.80 1.46
CA LEU A 191 28.51 -36.42 0.26
C LEU A 191 28.28 -34.94 -0.05
N GLU A 192 29.22 -34.33 -0.77
CA GLU A 192 29.17 -32.91 -1.14
C GLU A 192 29.28 -32.74 -2.65
N THR A 193 28.64 -31.69 -3.17
CA THR A 193 28.84 -31.23 -4.55
C THR A 193 30.12 -30.40 -4.67
N SER A 194 30.49 -30.08 -5.92
CA SER A 194 31.47 -29.02 -6.15
C SER A 194 30.96 -27.65 -5.68
N THR A 195 31.90 -26.75 -5.36
CA THR A 195 31.62 -25.35 -5.01
C THR A 195 31.57 -24.50 -6.28
N ILE A 196 30.49 -23.77 -6.48
CA ILE A 196 30.35 -22.82 -7.59
C ILE A 196 30.52 -21.41 -7.05
N LYS A 197 31.48 -20.65 -7.56
CA LYS A 197 31.84 -19.35 -6.99
C LYS A 197 30.99 -18.19 -7.52
N LYS A 198 30.78 -17.17 -6.69
CA LYS A 198 30.21 -15.86 -7.01
C LYS A 198 28.86 -15.93 -7.71
N THR A 199 27.97 -16.78 -7.21
CA THR A 199 26.63 -16.96 -7.74
C THR A 199 25.62 -17.22 -6.62
N ARG A 200 24.42 -16.67 -6.80
CA ARG A 200 23.24 -17.02 -6.00
C ARG A 200 22.29 -17.97 -6.73
N PHE A 201 22.72 -18.41 -7.92
CA PHE A 201 21.98 -19.24 -8.87
C PHE A 201 22.87 -20.39 -9.38
N PRO A 202 23.41 -21.24 -8.48
CA PRO A 202 24.31 -22.33 -8.88
C PRO A 202 23.57 -23.40 -9.68
N HIS A 203 24.29 -23.98 -10.65
CA HIS A 203 23.85 -25.13 -11.45
C HIS A 203 24.92 -26.22 -11.36
N TRP A 204 24.74 -27.17 -10.45
CA TRP A 204 25.70 -28.25 -10.19
C TRP A 204 25.52 -29.39 -11.18
N ASP A 205 24.29 -29.86 -11.37
CA ASP A 205 23.96 -31.05 -12.15
C ASP A 205 24.75 -32.30 -11.71
N GLU A 206 24.86 -32.50 -10.39
CA GLU A 206 25.66 -33.57 -9.78
C GLU A 206 24.79 -34.65 -9.13
N VAL A 207 25.10 -35.93 -9.37
CA VAL A 207 24.41 -37.07 -8.75
C VAL A 207 25.26 -37.64 -7.63
N LEU A 208 24.75 -37.57 -6.40
CA LEU A 208 25.39 -38.11 -5.22
C LEU A 208 24.73 -39.45 -4.84
N GLU A 209 25.51 -40.52 -4.82
CA GLU A 209 25.06 -41.87 -4.48
C GLU A 209 25.44 -42.25 -3.05
N LEU A 210 24.43 -42.38 -2.17
CA LEU A 210 24.61 -42.78 -0.78
C LEU A 210 24.04 -44.19 -0.57
N ARG A 211 24.70 -45.00 0.24
CA ARG A 211 24.25 -46.37 0.56
C ARG A 211 24.02 -46.52 2.06
N GLU A 212 22.83 -46.99 2.42
CA GLU A 212 22.47 -47.24 3.81
C GLU A 212 22.47 -48.74 4.10
N MET A 213 23.09 -49.12 5.23
CA MET A 213 23.03 -50.49 5.74
C MET A 213 21.58 -50.86 6.13
N PRO A 214 21.21 -52.16 6.13
CA PRO A 214 19.87 -52.58 6.55
C PRO A 214 19.58 -52.10 7.99
N GLY A 215 18.53 -51.28 8.16
CA GLY A 215 18.22 -50.62 9.44
C GLY A 215 16.97 -49.74 9.39
N SER A 216 16.71 -48.99 10.47
CA SER A 216 15.60 -48.03 10.53
C SER A 216 15.73 -47.00 9.40
N PRO A 217 14.65 -46.67 8.67
CA PRO A 217 14.70 -45.68 7.60
C PRO A 217 15.17 -44.32 8.12
N SER A 218 16.24 -43.77 7.55
CA SER A 218 16.75 -42.44 7.90
C SER A 218 16.16 -41.34 7.00
N PRO A 219 15.90 -40.13 7.54
CA PRO A 219 15.51 -38.99 6.72
C PRO A 219 16.66 -38.60 5.78
N LEU A 220 16.31 -38.04 4.63
CA LEU A 220 17.26 -37.39 3.73
C LEU A 220 17.34 -35.92 4.12
N ARG A 221 18.54 -35.42 4.40
CA ARG A 221 18.77 -33.99 4.60
C ARG A 221 19.73 -33.46 3.56
N VAL A 222 19.41 -32.33 2.95
CA VAL A 222 20.29 -31.61 2.03
C VAL A 222 20.51 -30.22 2.59
N GLU A 223 21.76 -29.89 2.87
CA GLU A 223 22.19 -28.60 3.43
C GLU A 223 22.97 -27.83 2.36
N LEU A 224 22.72 -26.53 2.24
CA LEU A 224 23.48 -25.62 1.39
C LEU A 224 24.35 -24.73 2.25
N TRP A 225 25.56 -24.48 1.78
CA TRP A 225 26.59 -23.76 2.49
C TRP A 225 27.31 -22.82 1.52
N ASP A 226 27.68 -21.66 2.02
CA ASP A 226 28.62 -20.76 1.36
C ASP A 226 30.05 -21.14 1.74
N TRP A 227 30.91 -21.34 0.76
CA TRP A 227 32.30 -21.67 1.04
C TRP A 227 33.12 -20.41 1.31
N ASP A 228 33.68 -20.32 2.51
CA ASP A 228 34.55 -19.21 2.90
C ASP A 228 36.02 -19.62 2.91
N MET A 229 36.85 -18.82 2.25
CA MET A 229 38.31 -19.03 2.29
C MET A 229 38.90 -18.83 3.70
N VAL A 230 38.27 -17.98 4.52
CA VAL A 230 38.71 -17.64 5.87
C VAL A 230 37.52 -17.65 6.82
N GLY A 231 37.50 -18.58 7.77
CA GLY A 231 36.43 -18.67 8.77
C GLY A 231 35.67 -19.99 8.70
N LYS A 232 34.45 -19.99 9.23
CA LYS A 232 33.48 -21.08 9.04
C LYS A 232 32.61 -20.71 7.85
N ASN A 233 32.27 -21.71 7.05
CA ASN A 233 31.29 -21.59 5.98
C ASN A 233 29.94 -21.09 6.52
N ASP A 234 29.36 -20.11 5.84
CA ASP A 234 28.04 -19.60 6.19
C ASP A 234 26.92 -20.53 5.73
N PHE A 235 25.92 -20.74 6.57
CA PHE A 235 24.78 -21.59 6.23
C PHE A 235 23.83 -20.87 5.27
N LEU A 236 23.42 -21.54 4.19
CA LEU A 236 22.48 -20.99 3.19
C LEU A 236 21.07 -21.56 3.30
N GLY A 237 20.88 -22.66 4.03
CA GLY A 237 19.57 -23.29 4.23
C GLY A 237 19.58 -24.80 4.04
N MET A 238 18.49 -25.47 4.41
CA MET A 238 18.37 -26.92 4.26
C MET A 238 16.96 -27.36 3.84
N VAL A 239 16.88 -28.56 3.28
CA VAL A 239 15.63 -29.32 3.11
C VAL A 239 15.78 -30.71 3.75
N GLU A 240 14.74 -31.17 4.44
CA GLU A 240 14.73 -32.47 5.09
C GLU A 240 13.46 -33.23 4.69
N PHE A 241 13.63 -34.47 4.24
CA PHE A 241 12.56 -35.34 3.78
C PHE A 241 12.45 -36.56 4.69
N PRO A 242 11.28 -36.77 5.34
CA PRO A 242 11.03 -37.96 6.12
C PRO A 242 11.13 -39.24 5.27
N PRO A 243 11.52 -40.38 5.86
CA PRO A 243 11.69 -41.62 5.10
C PRO A 243 10.44 -42.09 4.34
N GLN A 244 9.25 -41.78 4.85
CA GLN A 244 7.98 -42.13 4.22
C GLN A 244 7.81 -41.40 2.88
N VAL A 245 8.28 -40.16 2.77
CA VAL A 245 8.24 -39.37 1.53
C VAL A 245 9.15 -40.01 0.49
N LEU A 246 10.36 -40.42 0.89
CA LEU A 246 11.33 -41.06 -0.01
C LEU A 246 10.82 -42.38 -0.64
N GLN A 247 9.89 -43.06 0.02
CA GLN A 247 9.31 -44.33 -0.44
C GLN A 247 8.07 -44.13 -1.31
N HIS A 248 7.17 -43.23 -0.92
CA HIS A 248 5.85 -43.08 -1.57
C HIS A 248 5.83 -42.00 -2.65
N ASN A 249 6.58 -40.92 -2.46
CA ASN A 249 6.60 -39.78 -3.37
C ASN A 249 7.97 -39.12 -3.32
N PRO A 250 9.00 -39.74 -3.95
CA PRO A 250 10.36 -39.27 -3.83
C PRO A 250 10.50 -37.83 -4.34
N PRO A 251 11.24 -36.97 -3.63
CA PRO A 251 11.37 -35.55 -3.98
C PRO A 251 11.85 -35.33 -5.42
N ASN A 252 11.04 -34.65 -6.23
CA ASN A 252 11.38 -34.24 -7.58
C ASN A 252 10.83 -32.84 -7.88
N GLY A 253 11.71 -31.85 -8.00
CA GLY A 253 11.36 -30.46 -8.29
C GLY A 253 12.05 -29.45 -7.37
N TRP A 254 11.44 -28.26 -7.27
CA TRP A 254 11.93 -27.15 -6.44
C TRP A 254 11.41 -27.25 -5.01
N PHE A 255 12.30 -27.03 -4.04
CA PHE A 255 12.01 -27.06 -2.60
C PHE A 255 12.57 -25.81 -1.95
N ARG A 256 11.75 -25.13 -1.15
CA ARG A 256 12.17 -23.94 -0.40
C ARG A 256 13.15 -24.33 0.70
N LEU A 257 14.22 -23.55 0.84
CA LEU A 257 15.20 -23.73 1.89
C LEU A 257 14.63 -23.26 3.24
N LEU A 258 14.95 -24.00 4.29
CA LEU A 258 14.53 -23.71 5.66
C LEU A 258 15.74 -23.50 6.57
N PRO A 259 15.61 -22.70 7.65
CA PRO A 259 16.61 -22.66 8.70
C PRO A 259 16.66 -24.00 9.46
N PHE A 260 17.72 -24.21 10.24
CA PHE A 260 17.77 -25.37 11.14
C PHE A 260 16.63 -25.29 12.17
N PRO A 261 15.95 -26.41 12.49
CA PRO A 261 15.01 -26.46 13.60
C PRO A 261 15.79 -26.34 14.92
N ARG A 262 15.93 -25.13 15.44
CA ARG A 262 16.47 -24.86 16.78
C ARG A 262 15.32 -24.75 17.78
N ALA A 263 15.56 -25.22 19.02
CA ALA A 263 14.73 -24.84 20.15
C ALA A 263 14.93 -23.33 20.37
N GLU A 264 13.84 -22.60 20.61
CA GLU A 264 13.89 -21.16 20.93
C GLU A 264 14.84 -20.92 22.13
N GLU A 265 16.07 -20.49 21.85
CA GLU A 265 16.98 -20.02 22.90
C GLU A 265 16.68 -18.54 23.16
N ASP A 266 15.78 -18.33 24.10
CA ASP A 266 15.50 -17.03 24.70
C ASP A 266 16.58 -16.75 25.76
N SER A 267 17.57 -15.89 25.46
CA SER A 267 18.38 -15.21 26.49
C SER A 267 19.29 -14.12 25.90
N GLY A 268 18.66 -13.03 25.44
CA GLY A 268 19.32 -11.75 25.22
C GLY A 268 18.41 -10.62 25.67
N GLY A 269 18.94 -9.60 26.36
CA GLY A 269 18.14 -8.51 26.92
C GLY A 269 17.18 -7.84 25.93
N SER A 270 16.13 -7.21 26.45
CA SER A 270 15.06 -6.56 25.67
C SER A 270 15.63 -5.63 24.59
N LEU A 271 15.37 -5.93 23.32
CA LEU A 271 15.70 -5.09 22.15
C LEU A 271 14.65 -4.01 21.88
N GLY A 272 13.70 -3.84 22.81
CA GLY A 272 12.52 -3.01 22.59
C GLY A 272 11.41 -3.75 21.84
N ALA A 273 10.40 -2.99 21.44
CA ALA A 273 9.20 -3.53 20.79
C ALA A 273 8.68 -2.57 19.72
N LEU A 274 7.97 -3.13 18.73
CA LEU A 274 7.20 -2.40 17.75
C LEU A 274 5.71 -2.55 18.02
N ARG A 275 4.95 -1.47 17.83
CA ARG A 275 3.50 -1.52 17.69
C ARG A 275 3.15 -1.68 16.22
N LEU A 276 2.57 -2.82 15.89
CA LEU A 276 2.23 -3.20 14.51
C LEU A 276 0.73 -3.37 14.38
N LYS A 277 0.19 -2.94 13.23
CA LYS A 277 -1.13 -3.39 12.78
C LYS A 277 -0.98 -4.14 11.47
N VAL A 278 -1.43 -5.39 11.42
CA VAL A 278 -1.27 -6.25 10.24
C VAL A 278 -2.58 -6.98 9.99
N ARG A 279 -3.13 -6.88 8.78
CA ARG A 279 -4.35 -7.59 8.39
C ARG A 279 -4.17 -8.19 7.00
N LEU A 280 -4.37 -9.51 6.91
CA LEU A 280 -4.45 -10.21 5.63
C LEU A 280 -5.91 -10.30 5.20
N THR A 281 -6.19 -9.85 3.98
CA THR A 281 -7.50 -9.97 3.33
C THR A 281 -7.33 -10.79 2.08
N GLU A 282 -7.86 -12.01 2.12
CA GLU A 282 -7.98 -12.87 0.96
C GLU A 282 -9.43 -12.86 0.50
N ASP A 283 -9.62 -12.53 -0.77
CA ASP A 283 -10.93 -12.44 -1.38
C ASP A 283 -10.96 -13.25 -2.65
N SER A 284 -12.08 -13.96 -2.81
CA SER A 284 -12.46 -14.53 -4.09
C SER A 284 -13.50 -13.60 -4.70
N VAL A 285 -13.23 -13.11 -5.90
CA VAL A 285 -14.10 -12.17 -6.61
C VAL A 285 -14.84 -12.94 -7.70
N LEU A 286 -16.17 -13.00 -7.57
CA LEU A 286 -17.06 -13.60 -8.56
C LEU A 286 -17.09 -12.75 -9.85
N PRO A 287 -17.49 -13.33 -10.98
CA PRO A 287 -17.76 -12.55 -12.19
C PRO A 287 -18.78 -11.42 -11.94
N SER A 288 -18.58 -10.26 -12.57
CA SER A 288 -19.40 -9.04 -12.37
C SER A 288 -20.93 -9.27 -12.36
N ARG A 289 -21.45 -10.24 -13.11
CA ARG A 289 -22.89 -10.54 -13.19
C ARG A 289 -23.51 -10.90 -11.84
N TYR A 290 -22.75 -11.55 -10.95
CA TYR A 290 -23.26 -11.95 -9.63
C TYR A 290 -23.36 -10.76 -8.68
N TYR A 291 -22.48 -9.77 -8.81
CA TYR A 291 -22.49 -8.56 -7.99
C TYR A 291 -23.50 -7.50 -8.45
N GLN A 292 -24.07 -7.65 -9.65
CA GLN A 292 -24.99 -6.68 -10.22
C GLN A 292 -26.21 -6.38 -9.31
N PRO A 293 -26.91 -7.37 -8.73
CA PRO A 293 -28.06 -7.10 -7.85
C PRO A 293 -27.69 -6.30 -6.60
N LEU A 294 -26.52 -6.56 -6.00
CA LEU A 294 -26.05 -5.81 -4.84
C LEU A 294 -25.72 -4.36 -5.21
N ARG A 295 -25.07 -4.15 -6.37
CA ARG A 295 -24.78 -2.80 -6.86
C ARG A 295 -26.04 -2.00 -7.11
N GLU A 296 -26.99 -2.57 -7.83
CA GLU A 296 -28.26 -1.92 -8.16
C GLU A 296 -28.98 -1.48 -6.88
N LEU A 297 -29.04 -2.35 -5.87
CA LEU A 297 -29.65 -2.05 -4.57
C LEU A 297 -28.94 -0.91 -3.82
N LEU A 298 -27.61 -0.85 -3.87
CA LEU A 298 -26.83 0.26 -3.28
C LEU A 298 -27.02 1.55 -4.08
N MET A 299 -27.12 1.48 -5.41
CA MET A 299 -27.35 2.64 -6.29
C MET A 299 -28.76 3.22 -6.12
N GLU A 300 -29.78 2.38 -5.98
CA GLU A 300 -31.15 2.80 -5.68
C GLU A 300 -31.20 3.67 -4.42
N SER A 301 -30.42 3.31 -3.38
CA SER A 301 -30.34 4.09 -2.14
C SER A 301 -29.90 5.54 -2.36
N VAL A 302 -29.09 5.77 -3.39
CA VAL A 302 -28.47 7.06 -3.68
C VAL A 302 -29.28 7.88 -4.70
N LEU A 303 -29.98 7.20 -5.60
CA LEU A 303 -30.80 7.81 -6.65
C LEU A 303 -32.27 8.04 -6.22
N GLY A 304 -32.70 7.40 -5.14
CA GLY A 304 -34.04 7.52 -4.58
C GLY A 304 -34.35 8.89 -3.93
N PRO A 305 -35.62 9.13 -3.58
CA PRO A 305 -36.05 10.37 -2.96
C PRO A 305 -35.53 10.50 -1.52
N ALA A 306 -35.31 11.74 -1.07
CA ALA A 306 -34.71 12.02 0.25
C ALA A 306 -35.58 11.52 1.43
N GLU A 307 -36.91 11.40 1.25
CA GLU A 307 -37.79 10.88 2.31
C GLU A 307 -37.59 9.37 2.60
N GLU A 308 -36.86 8.66 1.74
CA GLU A 308 -36.59 7.21 1.87
C GLU A 308 -35.18 6.91 2.41
N ASP A 309 -34.34 7.94 2.58
CA ASP A 309 -32.95 7.82 3.00
C ASP A 309 -32.76 6.99 4.27
N ALA A 310 -33.59 7.25 5.28
CA ALA A 310 -33.50 6.60 6.59
C ALA A 310 -33.84 5.10 6.55
N ALA A 311 -34.53 4.65 5.50
CA ALA A 311 -34.95 3.27 5.29
C ALA A 311 -34.20 2.54 4.18
N SER A 312 -33.24 3.21 3.54
CA SER A 312 -32.49 2.66 2.41
C SER A 312 -31.52 1.53 2.81
N PRO A 313 -31.21 0.60 1.89
CA PRO A 313 -30.18 -0.43 2.07
C PRO A 313 -28.83 0.10 2.57
N LEU A 314 -28.41 1.28 2.10
CA LEU A 314 -27.16 1.92 2.50
C LEU A 314 -27.20 2.43 3.95
N ALA A 315 -28.36 2.88 4.44
CA ALA A 315 -28.56 3.28 5.84
C ALA A 315 -28.47 2.07 6.78
N VAL A 316 -29.04 0.94 6.37
CA VAL A 316 -28.97 -0.34 7.09
C VAL A 316 -27.51 -0.81 7.19
N LEU A 317 -26.75 -0.74 6.09
CA LEU A 317 -25.32 -1.06 6.08
C LEU A 317 -24.52 -0.20 7.08
N GLU A 318 -24.77 1.11 7.11
CA GLU A 318 -24.09 2.03 8.05
C GLU A 318 -24.35 1.64 9.51
N GLU A 319 -25.57 1.21 9.84
CA GLU A 319 -25.95 0.82 11.20
C GLU A 319 -25.31 -0.50 11.66
N LEU A 320 -25.11 -1.44 10.73
CA LEU A 320 -24.44 -2.70 10.99
C LEU A 320 -22.93 -2.54 11.18
N THR A 321 -22.34 -1.53 10.55
CA THR A 321 -20.90 -1.35 10.50
C THR A 321 -20.35 -0.83 11.84
N SER A 322 -19.42 -1.59 12.43
CA SER A 322 -18.72 -1.19 13.65
C SER A 322 -17.86 0.06 13.41
N GLY A 323 -17.63 0.85 14.47
CA GLY A 323 -16.86 2.09 14.37
C GLY A 323 -15.46 1.90 13.78
N ASP A 324 -14.83 0.76 14.05
CA ASP A 324 -13.48 0.43 13.59
C ASP A 324 -13.41 0.10 12.09
N CYS A 325 -14.53 -0.35 11.49
CA CYS A 325 -14.60 -0.73 10.07
C CYS A 325 -15.14 0.41 9.18
N ARG A 326 -15.66 1.51 9.75
CA ARG A 326 -16.26 2.62 8.98
C ARG A 326 -15.30 3.25 7.98
N GLN A 327 -14.03 3.38 8.35
CA GLN A 327 -13.00 3.95 7.50
C GLN A 327 -12.75 3.09 6.25
N GLU A 328 -12.64 1.77 6.44
CA GLU A 328 -12.47 0.83 5.33
C GLU A 328 -13.72 0.84 4.45
N LEU A 329 -14.91 0.71 5.05
CA LEU A 329 -16.18 0.74 4.31
C LEU A 329 -16.34 2.02 3.49
N ALA A 330 -16.06 3.19 4.07
CA ALA A 330 -16.09 4.47 3.38
C ALA A 330 -15.18 4.46 2.14
N THR A 331 -13.97 3.91 2.29
CA THR A 331 -13.01 3.78 1.18
C THR A 331 -13.58 2.90 0.06
N LYS A 332 -14.15 1.75 0.40
CA LYS A 332 -14.74 0.79 -0.55
C LYS A 332 -15.95 1.38 -1.28
N LEU A 333 -16.87 2.03 -0.55
CA LEU A 333 -18.04 2.66 -1.14
C LEU A 333 -17.69 3.83 -2.05
N VAL A 334 -16.77 4.71 -1.62
CA VAL A 334 -16.31 5.82 -2.48
C VAL A 334 -15.73 5.29 -3.78
N LYS A 335 -14.84 4.29 -3.73
CA LYS A 335 -14.26 3.68 -4.93
C LYS A 335 -15.32 3.04 -5.82
N LEU A 336 -16.30 2.33 -5.24
CA LEU A 336 -17.42 1.72 -5.97
C LEU A 336 -18.24 2.79 -6.71
N PHE A 337 -18.73 3.81 -6.01
CA PHE A 337 -19.56 4.86 -6.62
C PHE A 337 -18.77 5.74 -7.60
N LEU A 338 -17.44 5.83 -7.44
CA LEU A 338 -16.58 6.55 -8.37
C LEU A 338 -16.42 5.78 -9.69
N GLY A 339 -16.26 4.46 -9.61
CA GLY A 339 -16.19 3.60 -10.80
C GLY A 339 -17.50 3.52 -11.58
N GLN A 340 -18.61 3.89 -10.93
CA GLN A 340 -19.96 3.92 -11.52
C GLN A 340 -20.39 5.34 -11.96
N GLY A 341 -19.56 6.37 -11.75
CA GLY A 341 -19.91 7.76 -12.09
C GLY A 341 -20.98 8.38 -11.18
N LEU A 342 -21.25 7.79 -10.01
CA LEU A 342 -22.33 8.16 -9.08
C LEU A 342 -21.80 8.72 -7.74
N THR A 343 -20.54 9.14 -7.66
CA THR A 343 -19.94 9.65 -6.40
C THR A 343 -20.60 10.94 -5.92
N GLY A 344 -20.93 11.87 -6.81
CA GLY A 344 -21.62 13.11 -6.44
C GLY A 344 -22.94 12.83 -5.71
N PRO A 345 -23.88 12.10 -6.34
CA PRO A 345 -25.10 11.65 -5.69
C PRO A 345 -24.86 10.93 -4.35
N PHE A 346 -23.86 10.04 -4.29
CA PHE A 346 -23.55 9.28 -3.07
C PHE A 346 -23.09 10.19 -1.91
N LEU A 347 -22.22 11.16 -2.18
CA LEU A 347 -21.78 12.12 -1.18
C LEU A 347 -22.92 13.06 -0.74
N ASP A 348 -23.79 13.50 -1.67
CA ASP A 348 -24.98 14.27 -1.33
C ASP A 348 -25.92 13.45 -0.42
N TYR A 349 -26.16 12.18 -0.72
CA TYR A 349 -26.95 11.28 0.13
C TYR A 349 -26.40 11.19 1.56
N LEU A 350 -25.10 10.93 1.72
CA LEU A 350 -24.51 10.79 3.05
C LEU A 350 -24.50 12.11 3.81
N THR A 351 -24.14 13.21 3.15
CA THR A 351 -24.08 14.54 3.80
C THR A 351 -25.46 15.04 4.19
N ARG A 352 -26.48 14.85 3.35
CA ARG A 352 -27.88 15.17 3.66
C ARG A 352 -28.35 14.44 4.92
N ARG A 353 -28.09 13.14 5.03
CA ARG A 353 -28.44 12.33 6.21
C ARG A 353 -27.73 12.80 7.48
N GLU A 354 -26.43 13.10 7.41
CA GLU A 354 -25.68 13.59 8.58
C GLU A 354 -26.15 14.99 9.02
N VAL A 355 -26.37 15.91 8.07
CA VAL A 355 -26.90 17.25 8.36
C VAL A 355 -28.29 17.18 8.98
N ALA A 356 -29.19 16.33 8.45
CA ALA A 356 -30.54 16.16 8.98
C ALA A 356 -30.56 15.62 10.43
N ARG A 357 -29.61 14.74 10.78
CA ARG A 357 -29.45 14.18 12.14
C ARG A 357 -28.74 15.12 13.11
N THR A 358 -28.06 16.14 12.61
CA THR A 358 -27.32 17.10 13.44
C THR A 358 -28.28 18.13 14.05
N THR A 359 -28.23 18.26 15.37
CA THR A 359 -29.02 19.25 16.13
C THR A 359 -28.19 20.47 16.51
N ASP A 360 -26.98 20.28 17.04
CA ASP A 360 -26.03 21.35 17.33
C ASP A 360 -25.05 21.55 16.15
N PRO A 361 -25.05 22.72 15.48
CA PRO A 361 -24.12 23.02 14.39
C PRO A 361 -22.64 22.82 14.74
N ASN A 362 -22.27 23.00 16.01
CA ASN A 362 -20.89 22.81 16.46
C ASN A 362 -20.46 21.35 16.48
N THR A 363 -21.36 20.39 16.29
CA THR A 363 -21.04 18.95 16.22
C THR A 363 -20.97 18.42 14.79
N LEU A 364 -21.37 19.24 13.82
CA LEU A 364 -21.50 18.85 12.41
C LEU A 364 -20.17 18.32 11.86
N PHE A 365 -20.19 17.08 11.34
CA PHE A 365 -19.03 16.35 10.85
C PHE A 365 -17.87 16.22 11.84
N ARG A 366 -18.05 16.42 13.15
CA ARG A 366 -16.99 16.18 14.16
C ARG A 366 -16.93 14.73 14.63
N SER A 367 -17.98 13.95 14.38
CA SER A 367 -18.08 12.54 14.76
C SER A 367 -17.33 11.61 13.79
N ASN A 368 -17.06 10.37 14.22
CA ASN A 368 -16.55 9.30 13.34
C ASN A 368 -17.69 8.65 12.55
N SER A 369 -18.29 9.41 11.63
CA SER A 369 -19.44 9.02 10.80
C SER A 369 -19.05 8.47 9.43
N LEU A 370 -19.95 7.73 8.77
CA LEU A 370 -19.72 7.27 7.41
C LEU A 370 -19.58 8.46 6.43
N ALA A 371 -20.35 9.54 6.59
CA ALA A 371 -20.26 10.69 5.69
C ALA A 371 -18.93 11.43 5.84
N SER A 372 -18.51 11.75 7.08
CA SER A 372 -17.22 12.42 7.31
C SER A 372 -16.04 11.59 6.77
N LYS A 373 -16.06 10.27 6.95
CA LYS A 373 -15.05 9.38 6.38
C LYS A 373 -15.12 9.28 4.87
N SER A 374 -16.31 9.24 4.28
CA SER A 374 -16.47 9.14 2.83
C SER A 374 -16.01 10.41 2.11
N VAL A 375 -16.34 11.60 2.64
CA VAL A 375 -15.83 12.86 2.09
C VAL A 375 -14.30 12.95 2.24
N GLU A 376 -13.75 12.54 3.39
CA GLU A 376 -12.30 12.47 3.59
C GLU A 376 -11.61 11.55 2.56
N GLN A 377 -12.15 10.35 2.33
CA GLN A 377 -11.61 9.41 1.35
C GLN A 377 -11.76 9.88 -0.09
N PHE A 378 -12.89 10.49 -0.42
CA PHE A 378 -13.09 11.11 -1.73
C PHE A 378 -12.08 12.22 -2.01
N MET A 379 -11.84 13.11 -1.05
CA MET A 379 -10.82 14.16 -1.18
C MET A 379 -9.42 13.58 -1.35
N LYS A 380 -9.08 12.49 -0.66
CA LYS A 380 -7.80 11.81 -0.88
C LYS A 380 -7.74 11.27 -2.31
N LEU A 381 -8.70 10.44 -2.73
CA LEU A 381 -8.67 9.79 -4.04
C LEU A 381 -8.69 10.77 -5.23
N VAL A 382 -9.47 11.84 -5.16
CA VAL A 382 -9.63 12.81 -6.27
C VAL A 382 -8.72 14.03 -6.12
N GLY A 383 -8.42 14.43 -4.89
CA GLY A 383 -7.71 15.67 -4.58
C GLY A 383 -6.20 15.54 -4.46
N MET A 384 -5.61 14.34 -4.38
CA MET A 384 -4.14 14.18 -4.23
C MET A 384 -3.33 15.00 -5.26
N PRO A 385 -3.63 14.98 -6.58
CA PRO A 385 -2.90 15.80 -7.56
C PRO A 385 -2.96 17.30 -7.26
N TYR A 386 -4.16 17.78 -6.90
CA TYR A 386 -4.40 19.17 -6.52
C TYR A 386 -3.61 19.56 -5.27
N LEU A 387 -3.59 18.71 -4.24
CA LEU A 387 -2.80 18.92 -3.02
C LEU A 387 -1.30 19.07 -3.33
N HIS A 388 -0.78 18.20 -4.20
CA HIS A 388 0.62 18.24 -4.61
C HIS A 388 0.95 19.53 -5.34
N GLU A 389 0.11 19.95 -6.27
CA GLU A 389 0.34 21.20 -7.01
C GLU A 389 0.32 22.44 -6.09
N VAL A 390 -0.58 22.46 -5.09
CA VAL A 390 -0.74 23.59 -4.18
C VAL A 390 0.36 23.67 -3.12
N LEU A 391 0.69 22.55 -2.45
CA LEU A 391 1.56 22.57 -1.26
C LEU A 391 3.03 22.22 -1.54
N ARG A 392 3.32 21.35 -2.52
CA ARG A 392 4.68 20.80 -2.72
C ARG A 392 5.76 21.88 -2.86
N PRO A 393 5.57 23.00 -3.59
CA PRO A 393 6.61 24.02 -3.72
C PRO A 393 7.05 24.61 -2.38
N VAL A 394 6.11 24.97 -1.51
CA VAL A 394 6.43 25.58 -0.21
C VAL A 394 6.97 24.54 0.77
N ILE A 395 6.42 23.32 0.77
CA ILE A 395 6.93 22.23 1.60
C ILE A 395 8.37 21.86 1.22
N ASN A 396 8.70 21.79 -0.07
CA ASN A 396 10.08 21.55 -0.52
C ASN A 396 11.03 22.63 0.02
N ARG A 397 10.63 23.90 -0.06
CA ARG A 397 11.40 25.02 0.47
C ARG A 397 11.65 24.90 1.98
N VAL A 398 10.66 24.47 2.76
CA VAL A 398 10.81 24.24 4.21
C VAL A 398 11.85 23.15 4.51
N PHE A 399 11.83 22.04 3.76
CA PHE A 399 12.79 20.94 3.90
C PHE A 399 14.20 21.29 3.42
N GLU A 400 14.32 22.20 2.45
CA GLU A 400 15.60 22.67 1.91
C GLU A 400 16.25 23.71 2.82
N GLU A 401 15.49 24.70 3.30
CA GLU A 401 16.03 25.79 4.11
C GLU A 401 16.29 25.38 5.57
N ARG A 402 15.55 24.40 6.11
CA ARG A 402 15.68 23.86 7.49
C ARG A 402 15.87 24.94 8.55
N LYS A 403 15.09 26.02 8.46
CA LYS A 403 15.18 27.16 9.38
C LYS A 403 14.54 26.84 10.73
N TYR A 404 15.13 27.36 11.80
CA TYR A 404 14.59 27.25 13.15
C TYR A 404 13.58 28.37 13.39
N MET A 405 12.37 28.02 13.82
CA MET A 405 11.34 28.97 14.22
C MET A 405 10.57 28.43 15.41
N GLU A 406 10.49 29.22 16.47
CA GLU A 406 9.76 28.88 17.70
C GLU A 406 9.09 30.13 18.27
N LEU A 407 7.82 30.00 18.64
CA LEU A 407 7.03 31.06 19.26
C LEU A 407 6.70 30.76 20.73
N ASP A 408 6.77 29.49 21.14
CA ASP A 408 6.51 29.05 22.50
C ASP A 408 7.75 29.28 23.39
N PRO A 409 7.72 30.22 24.35
CA PRO A 409 8.84 30.51 25.24
C PRO A 409 9.40 29.29 25.95
N CYS A 410 8.53 28.34 26.33
CA CYS A 410 8.92 27.14 27.05
C CYS A 410 9.71 26.14 26.19
N LYS A 411 9.73 26.32 24.87
CA LYS A 411 10.39 25.43 23.90
C LYS A 411 11.54 26.10 23.15
N MET A 412 11.84 27.37 23.46
CA MET A 412 12.94 28.09 22.84
C MET A 412 14.29 27.57 23.35
N ASP A 413 15.18 27.20 22.44
CA ASP A 413 16.56 26.84 22.76
C ASP A 413 17.48 28.07 22.59
N LEU A 414 17.61 28.85 23.66
CA LEU A 414 18.49 30.03 23.71
C LEU A 414 19.99 29.66 23.75
N GLY A 415 20.33 28.38 23.94
CA GLY A 415 21.70 27.88 23.97
C GLY A 415 22.29 27.58 22.58
N ARG A 416 21.45 27.40 21.57
CA ARG A 416 21.83 26.98 20.21
C ARG A 416 22.78 27.95 19.51
N THR A 417 22.66 29.25 19.79
CA THR A 417 23.49 30.32 19.20
C THR A 417 24.88 30.45 19.82
N ARG A 418 25.16 29.76 20.95
CA ARG A 418 26.46 29.83 21.64
C ARG A 418 27.61 29.14 20.89
N ARG A 419 27.32 28.23 19.95
CA ARG A 419 28.36 27.43 19.27
C ARG A 419 29.02 28.12 18.07
N ILE A 420 28.49 29.25 17.58
CA ILE A 420 28.94 29.83 16.30
C ILE A 420 29.32 31.33 16.41
N SER A 421 28.91 32.05 17.45
CA SER A 421 29.09 33.51 17.50
C SER A 421 29.70 34.01 18.83
N PHE A 422 30.75 34.81 18.73
CA PHE A 422 31.32 35.61 19.82
C PHE A 422 30.45 36.84 20.19
N LYS A 423 29.32 37.07 19.51
CA LYS A 423 28.31 38.06 19.92
C LYS A 423 27.34 37.41 20.92
N GLY A 424 26.99 38.15 21.98
CA GLY A 424 26.17 37.67 23.10
C GLY A 424 24.87 36.96 22.70
N ALA A 425 24.33 36.15 23.61
CA ALA A 425 23.12 35.38 23.36
C ALA A 425 21.96 36.28 22.89
N PRO A 426 21.25 35.93 21.80
CA PRO A 426 20.08 36.69 21.37
C PRO A 426 19.00 36.65 22.46
N SER A 427 18.32 37.78 22.69
CA SER A 427 17.18 37.83 23.61
C SER A 427 16.03 36.98 23.07
N GLU A 428 15.18 36.48 23.98
CA GLU A 428 13.96 35.75 23.63
C GLU A 428 13.09 36.54 22.64
N GLU A 429 12.98 37.86 22.86
CA GLU A 429 12.22 38.77 21.99
C GLU A 429 12.74 38.78 20.55
N HIS A 430 14.06 38.81 20.37
CA HIS A 430 14.67 38.81 19.04
C HIS A 430 14.44 37.48 18.31
N VAL A 431 14.56 36.35 19.03
CA VAL A 431 14.29 35.02 18.46
C VAL A 431 12.82 34.90 18.05
N ARG A 432 11.90 35.42 18.88
CA ARG A 432 10.47 35.40 18.60
C ARG A 432 10.11 36.28 17.40
N GLU A 433 10.68 37.48 17.29
CA GLU A 433 10.45 38.38 16.16
C GLU A 433 10.99 37.81 14.84
N ALA A 434 12.22 37.25 14.85
CA ALA A 434 12.78 36.56 13.70
C ALA A 434 11.95 35.33 13.31
N SER A 435 11.50 34.54 14.30
CA SER A 435 10.64 33.37 14.08
C SER A 435 9.28 33.76 13.50
N LEU A 436 8.69 34.87 13.95
CA LEU A 436 7.45 35.41 13.41
C LEU A 436 7.62 35.82 11.93
N GLY A 437 8.71 36.52 11.60
CA GLY A 437 9.06 36.87 10.22
C GLY A 437 9.23 35.65 9.31
N LEU A 438 9.88 34.59 9.80
CA LEU A 438 10.02 33.33 9.07
C LEU A 438 8.69 32.59 8.89
N LEU A 439 7.90 32.48 9.96
CA LEU A 439 6.58 31.83 9.93
C LEU A 439 5.65 32.51 8.93
N THR A 440 5.53 33.83 9.01
CA THR A 440 4.72 34.62 8.07
C THR A 440 5.27 34.53 6.65
N GLY A 441 6.60 34.47 6.47
CA GLY A 441 7.25 34.28 5.17
C GLY A 441 7.00 32.92 4.51
N TYR A 442 6.60 31.89 5.27
CA TYR A 442 6.12 30.61 4.74
C TYR A 442 4.60 30.54 4.65
N LEU A 443 3.89 31.06 5.65
CA LEU A 443 2.42 31.05 5.70
C LEU A 443 1.81 31.89 4.58
N GLY A 444 2.39 33.05 4.25
CA GLY A 444 1.94 33.89 3.13
C GLY A 444 1.85 33.10 1.82
N PRO A 445 2.96 32.52 1.33
CA PRO A 445 2.95 31.66 0.14
C PRO A 445 2.00 30.46 0.22
N ILE A 446 1.82 29.84 1.40
CA ILE A 446 0.85 28.75 1.56
C ILE A 446 -0.58 29.25 1.34
N VAL A 447 -0.96 30.35 2.01
CA VAL A 447 -2.29 30.94 1.88
C VAL A 447 -2.53 31.45 0.46
N ASP A 448 -1.54 32.10 -0.15
CA ASP A 448 -1.61 32.58 -1.53
C ASP A 448 -1.80 31.42 -2.52
N ALA A 449 -1.08 30.31 -2.33
CA ALA A 449 -1.22 29.13 -3.16
C ALA A 449 -2.61 28.49 -3.04
N ILE A 450 -3.16 28.39 -1.82
CA ILE A 450 -4.49 27.83 -1.56
C ILE A 450 -5.60 28.75 -2.11
N VAL A 451 -5.57 30.04 -1.79
CA VAL A 451 -6.61 30.99 -2.23
C VAL A 451 -6.57 31.16 -3.76
N GLY A 452 -5.38 31.11 -4.37
CA GLY A 452 -5.19 31.19 -5.82
C GLY A 452 -5.41 29.87 -6.57
N SER A 453 -5.93 28.81 -5.96
CA SER A 453 -6.05 27.49 -6.60
C SER A 453 -7.48 27.05 -6.94
N VAL A 454 -8.47 27.95 -6.89
CA VAL A 454 -9.89 27.64 -7.24
C VAL A 454 -10.01 26.92 -8.59
N GLY A 455 -9.39 27.46 -9.65
CA GLY A 455 -9.46 26.87 -10.99
C GLY A 455 -8.71 25.56 -11.17
N ARG A 456 -7.87 25.17 -10.19
CA ARG A 456 -7.12 23.91 -10.18
C ARG A 456 -7.78 22.83 -9.32
N CYS A 457 -8.76 23.22 -8.49
CA CYS A 457 -9.50 22.27 -7.69
C CYS A 457 -10.37 21.38 -8.60
N PRO A 458 -10.35 20.04 -8.45
CA PRO A 458 -11.15 19.15 -9.27
C PRO A 458 -12.63 19.53 -9.27
N SER A 459 -13.25 19.57 -10.45
CA SER A 459 -14.67 19.94 -10.62
C SER A 459 -15.60 19.10 -9.75
N ALA A 460 -15.33 17.80 -9.64
CA ALA A 460 -16.06 16.88 -8.77
C ALA A 460 -16.01 17.30 -7.28
N MET A 461 -14.86 17.77 -6.80
CA MET A 461 -14.74 18.29 -5.43
C MET A 461 -15.51 19.59 -5.24
N ARG A 462 -15.39 20.51 -6.20
CA ARG A 462 -16.13 21.79 -6.17
C ARG A 462 -17.65 21.57 -6.14
N LEU A 463 -18.15 20.63 -6.95
CA LEU A 463 -19.57 20.26 -6.96
C LEU A 463 -20.02 19.63 -5.63
N ALA A 464 -19.23 18.71 -5.06
CA ALA A 464 -19.52 18.12 -3.77
C ALA A 464 -19.60 19.18 -2.64
N PHE A 465 -18.70 20.16 -2.64
CA PHE A 465 -18.74 21.26 -1.68
C PHE A 465 -19.90 22.22 -1.91
N LYS A 466 -20.28 22.46 -3.17
CA LYS A 466 -21.48 23.25 -3.50
C LYS A 466 -22.74 22.59 -2.91
N GLN A 467 -22.90 21.28 -3.11
CA GLN A 467 -24.01 20.51 -2.55
C GLN A 467 -23.99 20.55 -1.01
N LEU A 468 -22.83 20.28 -0.40
CA LEU A 468 -22.67 20.33 1.05
C LEU A 468 -23.09 21.70 1.63
N ARG A 469 -22.66 22.79 1.00
CA ARG A 469 -23.03 24.15 1.41
C ARG A 469 -24.54 24.34 1.39
N GLN A 470 -25.19 23.97 0.29
CA GLN A 470 -26.64 24.09 0.13
C GLN A 470 -27.39 23.33 1.23
N ARG A 471 -26.98 22.09 1.54
CA ARG A 471 -27.62 21.31 2.61
C ARG A 471 -27.49 21.94 3.99
N VAL A 472 -26.34 22.55 4.27
CA VAL A 472 -26.10 23.23 5.55
C VAL A 472 -26.90 24.53 5.64
N GLU A 473 -26.95 25.32 4.57
CA GLU A 473 -27.76 26.55 4.49
C GLU A 473 -29.26 26.27 4.63
N GLU A 474 -29.76 25.19 4.03
CA GLU A 474 -31.16 24.74 4.17
C GLU A 474 -31.50 24.35 5.62
N ARG A 475 -30.57 23.69 6.32
CA ARG A 475 -30.80 23.18 7.69
C ARG A 475 -30.63 24.25 8.76
N PHE A 476 -29.67 25.16 8.59
CA PHE A 476 -29.30 26.19 9.58
C PHE A 476 -29.39 27.59 8.96
N PRO A 477 -30.60 28.06 8.59
CA PRO A 477 -30.78 29.35 7.91
C PRO A 477 -30.64 30.57 8.84
N GLN A 478 -30.52 30.38 10.15
CA GLN A 478 -30.45 31.46 11.13
C GLN A 478 -29.14 32.25 11.00
N ALA A 479 -29.19 33.57 11.15
CA ALA A 479 -28.01 34.45 11.04
C ALA A 479 -26.90 34.13 12.04
N GLU A 480 -27.24 33.62 13.22
CA GLU A 480 -26.28 33.14 14.23
C GLU A 480 -25.47 31.91 13.77
N HIS A 481 -25.87 31.26 12.68
CA HIS A 481 -25.23 30.11 12.09
C HIS A 481 -24.62 30.41 10.71
N GLU A 482 -24.47 31.70 10.36
CA GLU A 482 -23.93 32.11 9.05
C GLU A 482 -22.56 31.50 8.76
N ASP A 483 -21.71 31.35 9.78
CA ASP A 483 -20.38 30.76 9.63
C ASP A 483 -20.37 29.24 9.43
N VAL A 484 -21.47 28.54 9.75
CA VAL A 484 -21.53 27.07 9.72
C VAL A 484 -21.35 26.53 8.30
N LYS A 485 -21.88 27.23 7.29
CA LYS A 485 -21.70 26.87 5.87
C LYS A 485 -20.23 26.86 5.45
N TYR A 486 -19.44 27.81 5.95
CA TYR A 486 -18.01 27.88 5.69
C TYR A 486 -17.25 26.84 6.51
N LEU A 487 -17.61 26.66 7.79
CA LEU A 487 -16.99 25.67 8.66
C LEU A 487 -17.19 24.24 8.16
N ALA A 488 -18.33 23.93 7.54
CA ALA A 488 -18.59 22.62 6.96
C ALA A 488 -17.58 22.26 5.85
N ILE A 489 -17.33 23.18 4.91
CA ILE A 489 -16.36 22.96 3.82
C ILE A 489 -14.92 23.07 4.36
N SER A 490 -14.63 24.10 5.14
CA SER A 490 -13.30 24.36 5.70
C SER A 490 -12.83 23.22 6.61
N GLY A 491 -13.77 22.59 7.35
CA GLY A 491 -13.52 21.40 8.15
C GLY A 491 -13.03 20.19 7.36
N PHE A 492 -13.34 20.12 6.07
CA PHE A 492 -12.77 19.11 5.19
C PHE A 492 -11.46 19.59 4.56
N LEU A 493 -11.45 20.78 3.92
CA LEU A 493 -10.28 21.27 3.19
C LEU A 493 -9.08 21.61 4.09
N PHE A 494 -9.27 22.34 5.17
CA PHE A 494 -8.17 22.79 6.01
C PHE A 494 -7.84 21.77 7.09
N LEU A 495 -8.86 21.31 7.82
CA LEU A 495 -8.68 20.44 8.98
C LEU A 495 -8.35 18.99 8.62
N ARG A 496 -8.85 18.46 7.49
CA ARG A 496 -8.69 17.05 7.10
C ARG A 496 -7.83 16.81 5.86
N PHE A 497 -7.40 17.88 5.19
CA PHE A 497 -6.65 17.78 3.95
C PHE A 497 -5.37 18.61 3.98
N PHE A 498 -5.44 19.95 3.95
CA PHE A 498 -4.25 20.80 3.90
C PHE A 498 -3.40 20.78 5.19
N ALA A 499 -3.98 21.02 6.37
CA ALA A 499 -3.20 21.07 7.61
C ALA A 499 -2.55 19.71 7.96
N PRO A 500 -3.25 18.55 7.82
CA PRO A 500 -2.60 17.25 7.97
C PRO A 500 -1.47 17.01 6.96
N ALA A 501 -1.63 17.45 5.71
CA ALA A 501 -0.59 17.34 4.69
C ALA A 501 0.63 18.23 4.96
N ILE A 502 0.45 19.40 5.58
CA ILE A 502 1.55 20.23 6.04
C ILE A 502 2.23 19.60 7.26
N LEU A 503 1.45 19.08 8.21
CA LEU A 503 1.97 18.47 9.44
C LEU A 503 2.82 17.22 9.15
N SER A 504 2.32 16.35 8.27
CA SER A 504 2.95 15.08 7.93
C SER A 504 3.09 14.91 6.41
N PRO A 505 3.97 15.68 5.73
CA PRO A 505 4.06 15.69 4.27
C PRO A 505 4.36 14.34 3.63
N LYS A 506 5.07 13.46 4.35
CA LYS A 506 5.35 12.11 3.88
C LYS A 506 4.08 11.27 3.71
N LEU A 507 3.15 11.33 4.66
CA LEU A 507 1.89 10.56 4.62
C LEU A 507 0.93 11.02 3.53
N PHE A 508 1.24 12.12 2.85
CA PHE A 508 0.50 12.67 1.71
C PHE A 508 1.34 12.69 0.43
N ASP A 509 2.43 11.91 0.37
CA ASP A 509 3.34 11.81 -0.80
C ASP A 509 3.90 13.15 -1.30
N LEU A 510 3.95 14.15 -0.42
CA LEU A 510 4.58 15.44 -0.71
C LEU A 510 6.11 15.34 -0.59
N ARG A 511 6.61 14.38 0.21
CA ARG A 511 8.04 14.15 0.50
C ARG A 511 8.34 12.66 0.68
N ASP A 512 9.54 12.23 0.30
CA ASP A 512 9.98 10.83 0.43
C ASP A 512 10.39 10.45 1.87
N GLN A 513 10.69 11.45 2.70
CA GLN A 513 11.27 11.29 4.04
C GLN A 513 10.46 12.09 5.08
N HIS A 514 10.41 11.58 6.31
CA HIS A 514 9.91 12.35 7.44
C HIS A 514 10.82 13.55 7.70
N ALA A 515 10.22 14.63 8.22
CA ALA A 515 10.97 15.80 8.64
C ALA A 515 11.86 15.44 9.85
N ASP A 516 13.09 15.96 9.88
CA ASP A 516 13.92 15.91 11.08
C ASP A 516 13.23 16.66 12.24
N PRO A 517 13.62 16.46 13.52
CA PRO A 517 12.92 17.04 14.66
C PRO A 517 12.72 18.56 14.57
N GLN A 518 13.66 19.29 13.99
CA GLN A 518 13.55 20.74 13.83
C GLN A 518 12.54 21.09 12.73
N THR A 519 12.66 20.48 11.56
CA THR A 519 11.73 20.70 10.44
C THR A 519 10.31 20.26 10.81
N SER A 520 10.16 19.17 11.57
CA SER A 520 8.88 18.69 12.10
C SER A 520 8.21 19.73 13.01
N ARG A 521 8.98 20.36 13.90
CA ARG A 521 8.48 21.46 14.74
C ARG A 521 8.00 22.65 13.91
N SER A 522 8.78 23.04 12.90
CA SER A 522 8.44 24.08 11.93
C SER A 522 7.12 23.78 11.21
N LEU A 523 6.96 22.56 10.67
CA LEU A 523 5.74 22.13 10.00
C LEU A 523 4.53 22.09 10.94
N LEU A 524 4.72 21.70 12.20
CA LEU A 524 3.66 21.71 13.20
C LEU A 524 3.13 23.13 13.46
N LEU A 525 4.01 24.13 13.57
CA LEU A 525 3.60 25.53 13.73
C LEU A 525 2.82 26.04 12.50
N LEU A 526 3.28 25.70 11.29
CA LEU A 526 2.59 26.05 10.05
C LEU A 526 1.22 25.37 9.96
N ALA A 527 1.15 24.07 10.24
CA ALA A 527 -0.11 23.32 10.23
C ALA A 527 -1.11 23.87 11.23
N LYS A 528 -0.67 24.23 12.45
CA LYS A 528 -1.53 24.87 13.46
C LYS A 528 -2.06 26.23 13.01
N ALA A 529 -1.22 27.06 12.40
CA ALA A 529 -1.66 28.35 11.86
C ALA A 529 -2.69 28.17 10.72
N VAL A 530 -2.43 27.27 9.78
CA VAL A 530 -3.37 26.94 8.68
C VAL A 530 -4.67 26.35 9.21
N GLN A 531 -4.59 25.49 10.24
CA GLN A 531 -5.76 24.96 10.94
C GLN A 531 -6.57 26.07 11.62
N SER A 532 -5.90 27.02 12.29
CA SER A 532 -6.54 28.16 12.93
C SER A 532 -7.27 29.06 11.92
N ILE A 533 -6.67 29.30 10.74
CA ILE A 533 -7.31 30.00 9.62
C ILE A 533 -8.56 29.22 9.16
N GLY A 534 -8.45 27.90 9.00
CA GLY A 534 -9.57 27.04 8.62
C GLY A 534 -10.72 27.01 9.63
N ASN A 535 -10.45 27.26 10.91
CA ASN A 535 -11.46 27.39 11.96
C ASN A 535 -12.15 28.77 11.99
N LEU A 536 -11.81 29.67 11.05
CA LEU A 536 -12.43 30.99 10.87
C LEU A 536 -12.46 31.85 12.14
N GLY A 537 -11.49 31.67 13.05
CA GLY A 537 -11.35 32.50 14.24
C GLY A 537 -12.18 32.09 15.47
N GLN A 538 -12.94 30.98 15.43
CA GLN A 538 -13.78 30.51 16.57
C GLN A 538 -13.04 30.32 17.91
N GLN A 539 -11.70 30.21 17.90
CA GLN A 539 -10.87 29.99 19.09
C GLN A 539 -9.67 30.95 19.20
N LEU A 540 -9.64 32.01 18.38
CA LEU A 540 -8.50 32.91 18.34
C LEU A 540 -8.39 33.72 19.65
N GLY A 541 -7.32 33.52 20.42
CA GLY A 541 -7.10 34.21 21.70
C GLY A 541 -7.86 33.64 22.90
N GLN A 542 -8.58 32.52 22.75
CA GLN A 542 -9.22 31.81 23.86
C GLN A 542 -8.60 30.41 24.02
N GLY A 543 -8.04 30.09 25.20
CA GLY A 543 -7.51 28.75 25.51
C GLY A 543 -6.02 28.70 25.87
N LYS A 544 -5.43 27.50 25.76
CA LYS A 544 -4.09 27.16 26.29
C LYS A 544 -2.91 27.63 25.41
N GLU A 545 -3.16 28.27 24.25
CA GLU A 545 -2.14 28.55 23.22
C GLU A 545 -1.82 30.05 23.09
N LEU A 546 -1.61 30.74 24.21
CA LEU A 546 -1.28 32.18 24.26
C LEU A 546 -0.03 32.57 23.45
N TRP A 547 0.87 31.62 23.20
CA TRP A 547 2.08 31.81 22.39
C TRP A 547 1.78 32.13 20.90
N MET A 548 0.56 31.88 20.41
CA MET A 548 0.14 32.24 19.05
C MET A 548 -0.28 33.71 18.90
N ALA A 549 -0.40 34.47 19.99
CA ALA A 549 -0.84 35.86 19.97
C ALA A 549 -0.13 36.76 18.93
N PRO A 550 1.20 36.66 18.72
CA PRO A 550 1.89 37.47 17.71
C PRO A 550 1.45 37.19 16.27
N LEU A 551 0.88 36.01 15.98
CA LEU A 551 0.39 35.65 14.64
C LEU A 551 -1.04 36.14 14.38
N HIS A 552 -1.80 36.52 15.40
CA HIS A 552 -3.23 36.86 15.26
C HIS A 552 -3.51 37.91 14.16
N PRO A 553 -2.74 39.00 13.99
CA PRO A 553 -2.99 39.97 12.92
C PRO A 553 -2.96 39.33 11.52
N PHE A 554 -1.99 38.45 11.27
CA PHE A 554 -1.87 37.72 10.01
C PHE A 554 -3.02 36.71 9.82
N LEU A 555 -3.39 36.00 10.88
CA LEU A 555 -4.47 35.00 10.84
C LEU A 555 -5.81 35.66 10.51
N LEU A 556 -6.14 36.79 11.15
CA LEU A 556 -7.37 37.54 10.89
C LEU A 556 -7.46 38.04 9.44
N GLN A 557 -6.36 38.57 8.90
CA GLN A 557 -6.31 38.99 7.49
C GLN A 557 -6.50 37.80 6.54
N SER A 558 -5.95 36.64 6.88
CA SER A 558 -6.05 35.43 6.06
C SER A 558 -7.45 34.82 6.06
N ILE A 559 -8.19 34.92 7.18
CA ILE A 559 -9.56 34.38 7.30
C ILE A 559 -10.51 35.03 6.28
N SER A 560 -10.43 36.35 6.07
CA SER A 560 -11.24 37.04 5.05
C SER A 560 -10.97 36.48 3.65
N ARG A 561 -9.69 36.32 3.28
CA ARG A 561 -9.29 35.79 1.97
C ARG A 561 -9.75 34.34 1.79
N VAL A 562 -9.76 33.55 2.86
CA VAL A 562 -10.24 32.16 2.83
C VAL A 562 -11.76 32.11 2.67
N ARG A 563 -12.53 33.02 3.27
CA ARG A 563 -13.98 33.10 3.00
C ARG A 563 -14.26 33.36 1.52
N ASP A 564 -13.60 34.35 0.93
CA ASP A 564 -13.73 34.67 -0.51
C ASP A 564 -13.35 33.47 -1.39
N PHE A 565 -12.30 32.73 -1.01
CA PHE A 565 -11.92 31.49 -1.67
C PHE A 565 -13.02 30.42 -1.60
N LEU A 566 -13.61 30.21 -0.42
CA LEU A 566 -14.68 29.21 -0.22
C LEU A 566 -15.94 29.57 -1.01
N ASP A 567 -16.25 30.86 -1.16
CA ASP A 567 -17.34 31.33 -2.03
C ASP A 567 -17.06 31.00 -3.50
N GLN A 568 -15.90 31.40 -4.03
CA GLN A 568 -15.52 31.11 -5.41
C GLN A 568 -15.40 29.60 -5.69
N LEU A 569 -15.05 28.81 -4.67
CA LEU A 569 -14.91 27.37 -4.81
C LEU A 569 -16.23 26.69 -5.23
N VAL A 570 -17.37 27.17 -4.71
CA VAL A 570 -18.70 26.59 -4.97
C VAL A 570 -19.43 27.22 -6.16
N GLU A 571 -18.88 28.29 -6.74
CA GLU A 571 -19.34 28.91 -7.99
C GLU A 571 -18.99 28.04 -9.20
N VAL A 572 -19.78 26.99 -9.42
CA VAL A 572 -19.67 26.07 -10.57
C VAL A 572 -21.00 25.94 -11.29
N ASP A 573 -20.98 26.03 -12.62
CA ASP A 573 -22.14 25.76 -13.46
C ASP A 573 -22.47 24.28 -13.43
N GLY A 574 -23.71 23.93 -13.06
CA GLY A 574 -24.16 22.54 -12.91
C GLY A 574 -24.22 21.71 -14.21
N LYS A 575 -23.64 22.21 -15.30
CA LYS A 575 -23.55 21.57 -16.62
C LYS A 575 -22.15 21.05 -16.98
N GLU A 576 -21.11 21.37 -16.20
CA GLU A 576 -19.82 20.69 -16.34
C GLU A 576 -19.93 19.28 -15.77
N GLU A 577 -19.98 18.29 -16.68
CA GLU A 577 -20.16 16.85 -16.51
C GLU A 577 -19.93 16.29 -15.09
N ALA A 578 -20.99 16.26 -14.29
CA ALA A 578 -21.14 15.26 -13.25
C ALA A 578 -21.45 13.92 -13.95
N GLY A 579 -20.43 13.10 -14.16
CA GLY A 579 -20.60 11.68 -14.50
C GLY A 579 -20.47 11.33 -15.99
N GLY A 580 -19.23 11.22 -16.46
CA GLY A 580 -18.89 10.13 -17.38
C GLY A 580 -18.54 8.88 -16.58
N PRO A 581 -18.72 7.64 -17.10
CA PRO A 581 -18.27 6.43 -16.44
C PRO A 581 -16.74 6.44 -16.35
N ALA A 582 -16.20 7.01 -15.28
CA ALA A 582 -14.77 7.02 -15.00
C ALA A 582 -14.41 5.66 -14.39
N ARG A 583 -14.35 4.61 -15.22
CA ARG A 583 -13.67 3.35 -14.82
C ARG A 583 -12.20 3.60 -14.45
N ALA A 584 -11.62 4.73 -14.84
CA ALA A 584 -10.31 5.17 -14.42
C ALA A 584 -10.38 6.51 -13.66
N LEU A 585 -9.83 6.55 -12.44
CA LEU A 585 -9.57 7.78 -11.67
C LEU A 585 -8.70 8.79 -12.43
N VAL A 586 -7.98 8.29 -13.44
CA VAL A 586 -6.87 8.89 -14.15
C VAL A 586 -7.09 8.60 -15.64
N PRO A 587 -7.24 9.60 -16.52
CA PRO A 587 -7.32 9.37 -17.97
C PRO A 587 -6.15 8.49 -18.45
N PRO A 588 -6.30 7.65 -19.50
CA PRO A 588 -5.20 6.80 -19.99
C PRO A 588 -3.92 7.55 -20.36
N SER A 589 -4.06 8.82 -20.77
CA SER A 589 -2.98 9.75 -21.10
C SER A 589 -2.37 10.47 -19.89
N MET A 590 -3.03 10.41 -18.72
CA MET A 590 -2.54 11.04 -17.51
C MET A 590 -1.36 10.24 -16.95
N THR A 591 -0.40 11.00 -16.42
CA THR A 591 0.81 10.45 -15.86
C THR A 591 0.50 9.74 -14.56
N VAL A 592 0.67 8.41 -14.55
CA VAL A 592 0.56 7.56 -13.35
C VAL A 592 1.74 7.84 -12.43
N ARG A 593 2.95 7.95 -12.99
CA ARG A 593 4.17 8.21 -12.22
C ARG A 593 5.21 8.93 -13.07
N GLU A 594 5.91 9.89 -12.47
CA GLU A 594 7.06 10.55 -13.09
C GLU A 594 8.17 10.84 -12.10
N GLY A 595 9.39 10.97 -12.60
CA GLY A 595 10.56 11.20 -11.76
C GLY A 595 11.86 11.02 -12.52
N TYR A 596 12.95 11.46 -11.90
CA TYR A 596 14.28 11.23 -12.46
C TYR A 596 14.80 9.85 -12.08
N LEU A 597 15.16 9.06 -13.09
CA LEU A 597 15.85 7.77 -12.90
C LEU A 597 17.19 7.79 -13.63
N LEU A 598 18.11 6.98 -13.13
CA LEU A 598 19.37 6.70 -13.79
C LEU A 598 19.13 5.54 -14.75
N LYS A 599 19.22 5.80 -16.06
CA LYS A 599 18.93 4.82 -17.13
C LYS A 599 20.20 4.24 -17.72
N ARG A 600 20.17 2.92 -17.97
CA ARG A 600 21.13 2.21 -18.81
C ARG A 600 20.40 1.25 -19.74
N LYS A 601 20.77 1.23 -21.03
CA LYS A 601 20.30 0.19 -21.96
C LYS A 601 21.34 -0.92 -21.97
N GLU A 602 20.90 -2.16 -22.06
CA GLU A 602 21.79 -3.28 -22.37
C GLU A 602 22.44 -3.05 -23.75
N GLU A 603 23.77 -3.12 -23.84
CA GLU A 603 24.50 -2.92 -25.11
C GLU A 603 24.88 -4.27 -25.74
N PRO A 604 24.81 -4.40 -27.09
CA PRO A 604 25.38 -5.55 -27.78
C PRO A 604 26.91 -5.53 -27.66
N ALA A 605 27.53 -6.70 -27.52
CA ALA A 605 28.97 -6.84 -27.34
C ALA A 605 29.74 -6.17 -28.49
N GLY A 606 30.69 -5.27 -28.16
CA GLY A 606 31.67 -4.77 -29.14
C GLY A 606 32.10 -3.30 -29.04
N LEU A 607 31.37 -2.41 -28.34
CA LEU A 607 31.81 -1.03 -28.14
C LEU A 607 32.24 -0.76 -26.70
N ALA A 608 33.52 -0.43 -26.52
CA ALA A 608 33.99 0.17 -25.28
C ALA A 608 33.42 1.59 -25.15
N THR A 609 32.30 1.74 -24.46
CA THR A 609 31.83 3.02 -23.96
C THR A 609 31.50 2.93 -22.47
N ARG A 610 32.05 3.89 -21.72
CA ARG A 610 32.00 4.04 -20.26
C ARG A 610 30.68 3.56 -19.66
N PHE A 611 30.76 2.69 -18.64
CA PHE A 611 29.70 2.10 -17.80
C PHE A 611 28.84 3.14 -17.05
N ALA A 612 28.30 4.16 -17.72
CA ALA A 612 27.64 5.28 -17.07
C ALA A 612 26.11 5.19 -17.22
N PHE A 613 25.43 5.00 -16.10
CA PHE A 613 24.01 5.29 -16.00
C PHE A 613 23.77 6.78 -16.30
N LYS A 614 22.76 7.08 -17.13
CA LYS A 614 22.43 8.44 -17.57
C LYS A 614 21.14 8.90 -16.91
N LYS A 615 21.18 10.03 -16.20
CA LYS A 615 19.97 10.66 -15.62
C LYS A 615 18.98 11.01 -16.72
N ARG A 616 17.74 10.54 -16.58
CA ARG A 616 16.61 10.80 -17.48
C ARG A 616 15.36 11.05 -16.66
N TYR A 617 14.48 11.88 -17.18
CA TYR A 617 13.15 12.07 -16.61
C TYR A 617 12.21 11.06 -17.24
N PHE A 618 11.55 10.24 -16.42
CA PHE A 618 10.59 9.23 -16.87
C PHE A 618 9.18 9.69 -16.56
N ARG A 619 8.25 9.26 -17.42
CA ARG A 619 6.82 9.47 -17.27
C ARG A 619 6.09 8.22 -17.76
N LEU A 620 5.40 7.56 -16.86
CA LEU A 620 4.55 6.41 -17.11
C LEU A 620 3.10 6.85 -17.24
N SER A 621 2.44 6.44 -18.32
CA SER A 621 0.97 6.46 -18.47
C SER A 621 0.44 5.02 -18.55
N GLY A 622 -0.88 4.86 -18.71
CA GLY A 622 -1.48 3.54 -18.95
C GLY A 622 -1.05 2.87 -20.26
N GLU A 623 -0.50 3.64 -21.19
CA GLU A 623 -0.17 3.17 -22.56
C GLU A 623 1.34 3.11 -22.82
N MET A 624 2.13 3.98 -22.20
CA MET A 624 3.55 4.14 -22.53
C MET A 624 4.41 4.55 -21.34
N LEU A 625 5.63 4.00 -21.29
CA LEU A 625 6.73 4.51 -20.49
C LEU A 625 7.60 5.42 -21.36
N SER A 626 7.48 6.74 -21.16
CA SER A 626 8.25 7.74 -21.89
C SER A 626 9.42 8.27 -21.06
N TYR A 627 10.51 8.68 -21.73
CA TYR A 627 11.64 9.31 -21.06
C TYR A 627 12.36 10.36 -21.92
N SER A 628 12.93 11.35 -21.25
CA SER A 628 13.62 12.49 -21.86
C SER A 628 14.79 12.99 -20.99
N LYS A 629 15.53 14.01 -21.46
CA LYS A 629 16.61 14.64 -20.68
C LYS A 629 16.07 15.52 -19.54
N SER A 630 14.96 16.21 -19.79
CA SER A 630 14.27 17.08 -18.82
C SER A 630 12.75 17.05 -19.06
N PRO A 631 11.92 17.46 -18.08
CA PRO A 631 10.45 17.43 -18.21
C PRO A 631 9.92 18.22 -19.41
N GLU A 632 10.56 19.36 -19.72
CA GLU A 632 10.21 20.29 -20.79
C GLU A 632 10.69 19.84 -22.18
N TRP A 633 11.52 18.79 -22.24
CA TRP A 633 12.15 18.35 -23.48
C TRP A 633 11.14 17.67 -24.42
N GLN A 634 10.95 18.24 -25.61
CA GLN A 634 9.93 17.80 -26.58
C GLN A 634 10.22 16.43 -27.22
N MET A 635 11.49 16.08 -27.45
CA MET A 635 11.86 14.79 -28.05
C MET A 635 11.90 13.68 -26.99
N ARG A 636 10.82 12.89 -26.92
CA ARG A 636 10.65 11.80 -25.95
C ARG A 636 10.90 10.46 -26.63
N SER A 637 11.73 9.63 -26.01
CA SER A 637 11.74 8.20 -26.35
C SER A 637 10.62 7.52 -25.56
N SER A 638 10.02 6.48 -26.13
CA SER A 638 8.90 5.77 -25.49
C SER A 638 9.01 4.27 -25.66
N ILE A 639 8.47 3.56 -24.67
CA ILE A 639 8.29 2.12 -24.65
C ILE A 639 6.79 1.88 -24.46
N PRO A 640 6.09 1.25 -25.42
CA PRO A 640 4.72 0.83 -25.22
C PRO A 640 4.61 -0.13 -24.04
N VAL A 641 3.59 0.05 -23.20
CA VAL A 641 3.35 -0.82 -22.04
C VAL A 641 3.02 -2.26 -22.49
N SER A 642 2.42 -2.42 -23.67
CA SER A 642 2.19 -3.71 -24.34
C SER A 642 3.48 -4.49 -24.63
N ASP A 643 4.62 -3.82 -24.72
CA ASP A 643 5.88 -4.46 -25.09
C ASP A 643 6.65 -4.91 -23.84
N ILE A 644 6.23 -4.48 -22.64
CA ILE A 644 6.87 -4.83 -21.38
C ILE A 644 6.52 -6.27 -21.02
N ARG A 645 7.54 -7.15 -21.00
CA ARG A 645 7.40 -8.58 -20.72
C ARG A 645 7.77 -8.97 -19.29
N ALA A 646 8.67 -8.22 -18.65
CA ALA A 646 9.01 -8.41 -17.23
C ALA A 646 9.51 -7.10 -16.61
N VAL A 647 9.23 -6.93 -15.31
CA VAL A 647 9.67 -5.78 -14.50
C VAL A 647 10.11 -6.30 -13.14
N GLU A 648 11.43 -6.41 -12.96
CA GLU A 648 12.00 -7.10 -11.80
C GLU A 648 13.14 -6.32 -11.17
N ARG A 649 13.45 -6.66 -9.92
CA ARG A 649 14.68 -6.20 -9.28
C ARG A 649 15.90 -6.82 -9.96
N VAL A 650 17.00 -6.11 -9.87
CA VAL A 650 18.30 -6.57 -10.35
C VAL A 650 19.16 -6.88 -9.14
N ASP A 651 19.88 -7.98 -9.21
CA ASP A 651 20.81 -8.40 -8.17
C ASP A 651 21.90 -7.33 -7.98
N GLU A 652 22.19 -6.96 -6.73
CA GLU A 652 23.17 -5.92 -6.42
C GLU A 652 24.56 -6.26 -6.98
N GLY A 653 24.93 -7.56 -7.05
CA GLY A 653 26.18 -8.03 -7.63
C GLY A 653 26.32 -7.75 -9.13
N ALA A 654 25.21 -7.50 -9.85
CA ALA A 654 25.23 -7.21 -11.29
C ALA A 654 25.96 -5.90 -11.62
N PHE A 655 25.74 -4.85 -10.81
CA PHE A 655 26.32 -3.53 -11.03
C PHE A 655 27.09 -2.96 -9.84
N GLN A 656 27.09 -3.63 -8.67
CA GLN A 656 27.54 -3.07 -7.39
C GLN A 656 26.83 -1.75 -7.08
N LEU A 657 25.55 -1.69 -7.42
CA LEU A 657 24.69 -0.53 -7.21
C LEU A 657 23.40 -1.00 -6.55
N PRO A 658 22.96 -0.34 -5.46
CA PRO A 658 21.69 -0.67 -4.85
C PRO A 658 20.53 -0.12 -5.69
N HIS A 659 19.34 -0.66 -5.44
CA HIS A 659 18.06 -0.15 -5.93
C HIS A 659 17.95 -0.08 -7.46
N VAL A 660 18.45 -1.11 -8.14
CA VAL A 660 18.33 -1.24 -9.59
C VAL A 660 17.15 -2.16 -9.92
N MET A 661 16.31 -1.73 -10.87
CA MET A 661 15.31 -2.59 -11.53
C MET A 661 15.66 -2.77 -13.00
N GLN A 662 15.06 -3.78 -13.60
CA GLN A 662 15.09 -4.03 -15.03
C GLN A 662 13.68 -3.99 -15.63
N VAL A 663 13.60 -3.48 -16.84
CA VAL A 663 12.41 -3.52 -17.69
C VAL A 663 12.79 -4.30 -18.94
N VAL A 664 12.26 -5.51 -19.07
CA VAL A 664 12.46 -6.37 -20.24
C VAL A 664 11.35 -6.08 -21.23
N THR A 665 11.73 -5.72 -22.44
CA THR A 665 10.80 -5.32 -23.51
C THR A 665 11.01 -6.14 -24.76
N GLN A 666 9.94 -6.45 -25.49
CA GLN A 666 10.01 -7.14 -26.76
C GLN A 666 8.99 -6.55 -27.74
N ASP A 667 9.51 -5.92 -28.79
CA ASP A 667 8.72 -5.35 -29.89
C ASP A 667 8.42 -6.46 -30.91
N GLY A 668 7.14 -6.84 -31.01
CA GLY A 668 6.67 -7.91 -31.88
C GLY A 668 7.42 -9.24 -31.69
N ALA A 669 7.92 -9.81 -32.79
CA ALA A 669 8.72 -11.05 -32.80
C ALA A 669 10.23 -10.81 -32.66
N GLY A 670 10.67 -9.60 -32.29
CA GLY A 670 12.08 -9.25 -32.13
C GLY A 670 12.73 -9.94 -30.91
N ALA A 671 14.06 -9.77 -30.77
CA ALA A 671 14.76 -10.21 -29.56
C ALA A 671 14.34 -9.38 -28.33
N PRO A 672 14.29 -9.96 -27.12
CA PRO A 672 14.05 -9.21 -25.91
C PRO A 672 15.21 -8.23 -25.65
N HIS A 673 14.88 -7.06 -25.14
CA HIS A 673 15.82 -6.00 -24.78
C HIS A 673 15.61 -5.61 -23.33
N THR A 674 16.71 -5.52 -22.57
CA THR A 674 16.66 -5.12 -21.17
C THR A 674 17.09 -3.66 -20.99
N THR A 675 16.29 -2.91 -20.24
CA THR A 675 16.66 -1.56 -19.76
C THR A 675 16.79 -1.58 -18.25
N TYR A 676 17.96 -1.19 -17.74
CA TYR A 676 18.24 -1.08 -16.32
C TYR A 676 17.99 0.35 -15.83
N LEU A 677 17.28 0.47 -14.72
CA LEU A 677 16.86 1.73 -14.12
C LEU A 677 17.25 1.72 -12.65
N GLN A 678 18.10 2.66 -12.24
CA GLN A 678 18.48 2.84 -10.84
C GLN A 678 17.64 3.95 -10.21
N CYS A 679 17.09 3.64 -9.04
CA CYS A 679 16.31 4.53 -8.19
C CYS A 679 17.17 5.09 -7.05
N LYS A 680 16.71 6.16 -6.41
CA LYS A 680 17.41 6.83 -5.31
C LYS A 680 17.42 6.01 -4.02
N ASN A 681 16.33 5.28 -3.75
CA ASN A 681 16.15 4.45 -2.56
C ASN A 681 15.17 3.30 -2.84
N VAL A 682 15.05 2.39 -1.88
CA VAL A 682 14.19 1.19 -1.99
C VAL A 682 12.69 1.51 -2.13
N ASN A 683 12.19 2.58 -1.52
CA ASN A 683 10.79 2.96 -1.67
C ASN A 683 10.48 3.43 -3.09
N GLU A 684 11.34 4.29 -3.65
CA GLU A 684 11.20 4.74 -5.04
C GLU A 684 11.27 3.55 -5.99
N LEU A 685 12.18 2.60 -5.76
CA LEU A 685 12.26 1.34 -6.50
C LEU A 685 10.94 0.57 -6.44
N ASN A 686 10.41 0.31 -5.25
CA ASN A 686 9.20 -0.49 -5.06
C ASN A 686 7.97 0.16 -5.67
N GLN A 687 7.86 1.48 -5.56
CA GLN A 687 6.77 2.21 -6.17
C GLN A 687 6.88 2.21 -7.72
N TRP A 688 8.08 2.31 -8.30
CA TRP A 688 8.25 2.17 -9.76
C TRP A 688 7.99 0.74 -10.25
N LEU A 689 8.48 -0.28 -9.52
CA LEU A 689 8.16 -1.69 -9.78
C LEU A 689 6.64 -1.90 -9.76
N SER A 690 5.96 -1.43 -8.71
CA SER A 690 4.51 -1.51 -8.57
C SER A 690 3.79 -0.85 -9.75
N ALA A 691 4.12 0.41 -10.05
CA ALA A 691 3.45 1.17 -11.10
C ALA A 691 3.62 0.52 -12.49
N LEU A 692 4.83 0.04 -12.82
CA LEU A 692 5.11 -0.63 -14.08
C LEU A 692 4.47 -2.03 -14.17
N ARG A 693 4.47 -2.80 -13.07
CA ARG A 693 3.81 -4.12 -13.00
C ARG A 693 2.30 -3.99 -13.19
N LYS A 694 1.67 -2.98 -12.57
CA LYS A 694 0.24 -2.65 -12.73
C LYS A 694 -0.08 -2.18 -14.15
N ALA A 695 0.69 -1.25 -14.69
CA ALA A 695 0.47 -0.76 -16.05
C ALA A 695 0.57 -1.89 -17.08
N SER A 696 1.59 -2.75 -16.96
CA SER A 696 1.80 -3.90 -17.86
C SER A 696 0.94 -5.11 -17.53
N ALA A 697 0.15 -5.11 -16.44
CA ALA A 697 -0.65 -6.26 -16.00
C ALA A 697 -1.54 -6.89 -17.08
N PRO A 698 -2.21 -6.10 -17.95
CA PRO A 698 -3.06 -6.67 -19.01
C PRO A 698 -2.29 -7.40 -20.12
N ASN A 699 -0.95 -7.32 -20.15
CA ASN A 699 -0.15 -7.99 -21.17
C ASN A 699 -0.13 -9.51 -20.94
N PRO A 700 -0.69 -10.34 -21.84
CA PRO A 700 -0.70 -11.80 -21.67
C PRO A 700 0.69 -12.42 -21.90
N ASP A 701 1.61 -11.73 -22.58
CA ASP A 701 2.89 -12.30 -22.98
C ASP A 701 4.01 -12.04 -21.95
N LYS A 702 3.66 -11.93 -20.66
CA LYS A 702 4.65 -11.76 -19.60
C LYS A 702 5.55 -12.99 -19.47
N LEU A 703 6.84 -12.76 -19.25
CA LEU A 703 7.78 -13.84 -18.98
C LEU A 703 7.51 -14.41 -17.58
N ALA A 704 7.59 -15.74 -17.43
CA ALA A 704 7.48 -16.40 -16.12
C ALA A 704 8.80 -16.38 -15.33
N SER A 705 9.93 -16.19 -16.02
CA SER A 705 11.27 -16.10 -15.44
C SER A 705 12.12 -15.08 -16.18
N CYS A 706 13.07 -14.46 -15.48
CA CYS A 706 14.06 -13.57 -16.06
C CYS A 706 15.41 -13.72 -15.36
N HIS A 707 16.47 -13.21 -15.98
CA HIS A 707 17.78 -13.13 -15.34
C HIS A 707 17.82 -11.87 -14.46
N PRO A 708 18.04 -11.97 -13.14
CA PRO A 708 18.21 -10.80 -12.27
C PRO A 708 19.58 -10.13 -12.45
N GLY A 709 20.48 -10.74 -13.22
CA GLY A 709 21.81 -10.21 -13.53
C GLY A 709 21.88 -9.38 -14.81
N ALA A 710 23.11 -9.07 -15.22
CA ALA A 710 23.42 -8.46 -16.50
C ALA A 710 24.28 -9.39 -17.35
N PHE A 711 24.07 -9.40 -18.67
CA PHE A 711 24.95 -10.13 -19.58
C PHE A 711 26.23 -9.32 -19.84
N ARG A 712 27.38 -9.78 -19.33
CA ARG A 712 28.68 -9.12 -19.53
C ARG A 712 29.79 -10.14 -19.64
N SER A 713 30.85 -9.81 -20.40
CA SER A 713 32.01 -10.70 -20.55
C SER A 713 31.65 -12.13 -21.00
N GLY A 714 30.64 -12.26 -21.87
CA GLY A 714 30.21 -13.53 -22.44
C GLY A 714 29.39 -14.44 -21.52
N HIS A 715 28.89 -13.94 -20.39
CA HIS A 715 28.02 -14.69 -19.49
C HIS A 715 27.04 -13.80 -18.72
N TRP A 716 25.99 -14.39 -18.15
CA TRP A 716 25.10 -13.73 -17.20
C TRP A 716 25.75 -13.63 -15.81
N THR A 717 25.71 -12.45 -15.18
CA THR A 717 26.29 -12.27 -13.84
C THR A 717 25.55 -13.00 -12.72
N CYS A 718 24.30 -13.42 -12.95
CA CYS A 718 23.49 -14.11 -11.97
C CYS A 718 23.81 -15.61 -11.91
N CYS A 719 23.61 -16.33 -13.02
CA CYS A 719 23.72 -17.79 -13.09
C CYS A 719 24.93 -18.28 -13.89
N LEU A 720 25.81 -17.37 -14.36
CA LEU A 720 27.02 -17.67 -15.12
C LEU A 720 26.78 -18.37 -16.48
N GLN A 721 25.53 -18.45 -16.93
CA GLN A 721 25.18 -18.99 -18.24
C GLN A 721 25.83 -18.19 -19.37
N ALA A 722 26.52 -18.89 -20.29
CA ALA A 722 27.24 -18.27 -21.41
C ALA A 722 26.32 -17.84 -22.54
N GLU A 723 25.17 -18.50 -22.69
CA GLU A 723 24.20 -18.18 -23.72
C GLU A 723 23.31 -17.00 -23.32
N ARG A 724 23.30 -15.96 -24.18
CA ARG A 724 22.46 -14.78 -23.96
C ARG A 724 20.97 -15.10 -24.03
N SER A 725 20.58 -16.08 -24.84
CA SER A 725 19.19 -16.54 -25.02
C SER A 725 18.74 -17.55 -23.97
N ALA A 726 19.59 -17.90 -22.99
CA ALA A 726 19.23 -18.83 -21.93
C ALA A 726 17.98 -18.36 -21.18
N SER A 727 17.13 -19.31 -20.79
CA SER A 727 15.96 -19.04 -19.94
C SER A 727 16.36 -18.35 -18.64
N GLY A 728 15.49 -17.47 -18.13
CA GLY A 728 15.75 -16.75 -16.87
C GLY A 728 15.97 -17.68 -15.68
N CYS A 729 16.91 -17.34 -14.80
CA CYS A 729 17.22 -18.15 -13.61
C CYS A 729 16.39 -17.80 -12.36
N SER A 730 15.62 -16.71 -12.38
CA SER A 730 14.74 -16.30 -11.28
C SER A 730 13.30 -16.13 -11.76
N ARG A 731 12.32 -16.39 -10.88
CA ARG A 731 10.89 -16.22 -11.18
C ARG A 731 10.54 -14.73 -11.26
N THR A 732 9.55 -14.38 -12.07
CA THR A 732 9.01 -13.01 -12.09
C THR A 732 7.99 -12.80 -10.98
N HIS A 733 8.05 -11.64 -10.31
CA HIS A 733 7.16 -11.27 -9.20
C HIS A 733 6.08 -10.28 -9.64
N SER A 734 5.46 -10.53 -10.79
CA SER A 734 4.50 -9.60 -11.42
C SER A 734 3.24 -9.33 -10.57
N ALA A 735 2.88 -10.24 -9.67
CA ALA A 735 1.73 -10.11 -8.78
C ALA A 735 2.00 -9.25 -7.53
N VAL A 736 3.27 -9.05 -7.16
CA VAL A 736 3.65 -8.27 -5.97
C VAL A 736 3.63 -6.79 -6.31
N THR A 737 2.61 -6.08 -5.83
CA THR A 737 2.43 -4.65 -6.08
C THR A 737 2.01 -3.90 -4.81
N LEU A 738 2.42 -2.63 -4.70
CA LEU A 738 2.01 -1.74 -3.61
C LEU A 738 0.75 -1.00 -4.00
N GLY A 739 -0.29 -1.04 -3.17
CA GLY A 739 -1.49 -0.22 -3.30
C GLY A 739 -1.17 1.26 -3.32
N ASP A 740 -1.77 1.99 -4.26
CA ASP A 740 -1.56 3.42 -4.48
C ASP A 740 -2.91 4.14 -4.60
N TRP A 741 -2.95 5.44 -4.30
CA TRP A 741 -4.16 6.25 -4.44
C TRP A 741 -4.58 6.38 -5.91
N SER A 742 -3.65 6.23 -6.84
CA SER A 742 -3.90 6.26 -8.29
C SER A 742 -4.34 4.91 -8.88
N ASP A 743 -4.54 3.90 -8.05
CA ASP A 743 -4.90 2.56 -8.52
C ASP A 743 -6.23 2.56 -9.28
N PRO A 744 -6.33 1.77 -10.38
CA PRO A 744 -7.57 1.67 -11.12
C PRO A 744 -8.70 1.15 -10.22
N LEU A 745 -9.92 1.63 -10.47
CA LEU A 745 -11.10 1.19 -9.73
C LEU A 745 -11.50 -0.19 -10.23
N ASP A 746 -11.73 -1.10 -9.29
CA ASP A 746 -12.28 -2.43 -9.59
C ASP A 746 -13.65 -2.58 -8.89
N PRO A 747 -14.76 -2.23 -9.56
CA PRO A 747 -16.08 -2.34 -8.97
C PRO A 747 -16.40 -3.74 -8.43
N ASP A 748 -15.87 -4.81 -9.04
CA ASP A 748 -16.11 -6.21 -8.62
C ASP A 748 -15.43 -6.46 -7.27
N ALA A 749 -14.15 -6.12 -7.16
CA ALA A 749 -13.42 -6.21 -5.89
C ALA A 749 -14.04 -5.31 -4.80
N GLU A 750 -14.41 -4.07 -5.13
CA GLU A 750 -15.04 -3.17 -4.14
C GLU A 750 -16.41 -3.69 -3.69
N THR A 751 -17.21 -4.28 -4.59
CA THR A 751 -18.51 -4.86 -4.23
C THR A 751 -18.36 -6.13 -3.38
N GLN A 752 -17.37 -6.97 -3.68
CA GLN A 752 -17.03 -8.14 -2.86
C GLN A 752 -16.69 -7.72 -1.41
N MET A 753 -15.95 -6.62 -1.24
CA MET A 753 -15.64 -6.10 0.09
C MET A 753 -16.87 -5.60 0.85
N VAL A 754 -17.80 -4.93 0.16
CA VAL A 754 -19.07 -4.49 0.76
C VAL A 754 -19.93 -5.70 1.15
N TYR A 755 -20.00 -6.72 0.27
CA TYR A 755 -20.67 -7.99 0.56
C TYR A 755 -20.12 -8.65 1.83
N ARG A 756 -18.79 -8.72 2.00
CA ARG A 756 -18.15 -9.28 3.19
C ARG A 756 -18.55 -8.55 4.47
N GLN A 757 -18.61 -7.22 4.44
CA GLN A 757 -19.07 -6.44 5.59
C GLN A 757 -20.55 -6.71 5.93
N LEU A 758 -21.40 -6.84 4.91
CA LEU A 758 -22.80 -7.21 5.09
C LEU A 758 -22.96 -8.62 5.67
N LEU A 759 -22.13 -9.58 5.25
CA LEU A 759 -22.12 -10.93 5.82
C LEU A 759 -21.82 -10.93 7.32
N LEU A 760 -20.84 -10.16 7.77
CA LEU A 760 -20.52 -10.03 9.20
C LEU A 760 -21.70 -9.49 10.03
N GLY A 761 -22.53 -8.64 9.41
CA GLY A 761 -23.74 -8.08 10.02
C GLY A 761 -25.02 -8.87 9.77
N ARG A 762 -24.98 -9.99 9.04
CA ARG A 762 -26.16 -10.71 8.52
C ARG A 762 -27.10 -11.16 9.63
N ASP A 763 -26.56 -11.75 10.69
CA ASP A 763 -27.40 -12.29 11.78
C ASP A 763 -28.01 -11.15 12.60
N ARG A 764 -27.25 -10.07 12.84
CA ARG A 764 -27.78 -8.85 13.46
C ARG A 764 -28.90 -8.22 12.63
N LEU A 765 -28.77 -8.24 11.30
CA LEU A 765 -29.78 -7.77 10.36
C LEU A 765 -31.08 -8.61 10.46
N ARG A 766 -30.95 -9.95 10.52
CA ARG A 766 -32.10 -10.86 10.71
C ARG A 766 -32.79 -10.63 12.05
N MET A 767 -32.05 -10.65 13.16
CA MET A 767 -32.61 -10.45 14.50
C MET A 767 -33.36 -9.12 14.60
N LYS A 768 -32.73 -8.02 14.16
CA LYS A 768 -33.24 -6.67 14.37
C LYS A 768 -34.47 -6.33 13.52
N PHE A 769 -34.55 -6.83 12.30
CA PHE A 769 -35.60 -6.40 11.36
C PHE A 769 -36.61 -7.50 11.00
N LEU A 770 -36.30 -8.77 11.26
CA LEU A 770 -37.17 -9.90 10.88
C LEU A 770 -37.67 -10.74 12.07
N GLU A 771 -36.96 -10.80 13.21
CA GLU A 771 -37.37 -11.68 14.33
C GLU A 771 -38.26 -11.01 15.40
N ASP A 772 -38.25 -9.68 15.49
CA ASP A 772 -39.19 -8.92 16.34
C ASP A 772 -40.66 -9.03 15.88
N SER A 773 -40.96 -9.74 14.77
CA SER A 773 -42.33 -9.94 14.29
C SER A 773 -43.15 -10.95 15.10
N ASN A 774 -42.53 -11.79 15.94
CA ASN A 774 -43.25 -12.84 16.67
C ASN A 774 -43.87 -12.39 18.01
N MET A 775 -43.67 -11.14 18.44
CA MET A 775 -44.20 -10.61 19.70
C MET A 775 -45.20 -9.47 19.55
N ASP A 776 -45.52 -9.01 18.34
CA ASP A 776 -46.49 -7.92 18.11
C ASP A 776 -47.88 -8.40 17.70
N THR A 777 -48.06 -9.67 17.31
CA THR A 777 -49.39 -10.24 17.00
C THR A 777 -50.28 -10.50 18.22
N THR A 778 -49.85 -10.16 19.43
CA THR A 778 -50.65 -10.32 20.67
C THR A 778 -51.09 -9.02 21.34
N LEU A 779 -50.72 -7.83 20.81
CA LEU A 779 -51.11 -6.54 21.42
C LEU A 779 -52.01 -5.63 20.58
N GLU A 780 -52.46 -6.02 19.39
CA GLU A 780 -53.41 -5.22 18.59
C GLU A 780 -54.89 -5.35 19.01
N ALA A 781 -55.19 -5.95 20.17
CA ALA A 781 -56.57 -6.08 20.66
C ALA A 781 -56.99 -5.03 21.71
N ALA A 782 -56.13 -4.09 22.11
CA ALA A 782 -56.51 -3.12 23.13
C ALA A 782 -55.69 -1.84 23.12
N THR A 783 -55.98 -0.90 22.21
CA THR A 783 -56.24 0.53 22.52
C THR A 783 -56.42 1.34 21.24
N GLU A 784 -57.66 1.55 20.83
CA GLU A 784 -58.01 2.75 20.08
C GLU A 784 -57.96 3.93 21.04
N GLN A 785 -57.10 4.93 20.77
CA GLN A 785 -57.41 6.37 20.75
C GLN A 785 -56.15 7.24 20.93
N GLY A 786 -55.74 7.91 19.84
CA GLY A 786 -55.22 9.28 19.90
C GLY A 786 -53.72 9.53 19.68
N SER A 787 -53.16 9.27 18.48
CA SER A 787 -52.01 10.01 17.88
C SER A 787 -51.72 9.55 16.42
N SER A 788 -52.73 9.54 15.54
CA SER A 788 -52.65 8.76 14.28
C SER A 788 -51.65 9.25 13.21
N ALA A 789 -51.22 10.53 13.21
CA ALA A 789 -50.35 11.04 12.13
C ALA A 789 -48.85 10.79 12.36
N MET A 790 -48.38 10.83 13.62
CA MET A 790 -46.96 10.67 13.97
C MET A 790 -46.60 9.22 14.27
N GLU A 791 -47.56 8.42 14.77
CA GLU A 791 -47.42 6.96 14.89
C GLU A 791 -47.45 6.29 13.51
N GLY A 792 -48.33 6.72 12.60
CA GLY A 792 -48.41 6.18 11.22
C GLY A 792 -47.18 6.44 10.35
N ALA A 793 -46.46 7.55 10.56
CA ALA A 793 -45.21 7.83 9.85
C ALA A 793 -44.02 7.00 10.38
N CYS A 794 -44.04 6.66 11.68
CA CYS A 794 -43.01 5.83 12.32
C CYS A 794 -43.15 4.36 11.92
N THR A 795 -44.38 3.84 11.82
CA THR A 795 -44.67 2.47 11.39
C THR A 795 -44.33 2.25 9.90
N ASP A 796 -44.60 3.23 9.05
CA ASP A 796 -44.27 3.19 7.62
C ASP A 796 -42.75 3.24 7.35
N ALA A 797 -42.00 4.08 8.10
CA ALA A 797 -40.54 4.11 8.00
C ALA A 797 -39.89 2.80 8.46
N LEU A 798 -40.41 2.18 9.52
CA LEU A 798 -39.97 0.87 9.99
C LEU A 798 -40.30 -0.25 8.99
N ALA A 799 -41.49 -0.21 8.37
CA ALA A 799 -41.88 -1.16 7.33
C ALA A 799 -40.93 -1.09 6.12
N ARG A 800 -40.60 0.12 5.66
CA ARG A 800 -39.60 0.33 4.59
C ARG A 800 -38.21 -0.16 4.98
N GLN A 801 -37.77 0.06 6.22
CA GLN A 801 -36.51 -0.50 6.73
C GLN A 801 -36.49 -2.03 6.70
N ARG A 802 -37.59 -2.68 7.10
CA ARG A 802 -37.74 -4.13 7.05
C ARG A 802 -37.70 -4.66 5.62
N GLU A 803 -38.34 -3.98 4.67
CA GLU A 803 -38.30 -4.34 3.25
C GLU A 803 -36.87 -4.23 2.69
N ALA A 804 -36.17 -3.12 2.96
CA ALA A 804 -34.78 -2.95 2.54
C ALA A 804 -33.85 -4.01 3.13
N ALA A 805 -34.02 -4.35 4.41
CA ALA A 805 -33.30 -5.43 5.07
C ALA A 805 -33.58 -6.80 4.42
N ALA A 806 -34.84 -7.11 4.09
CA ALA A 806 -35.21 -8.35 3.42
C ALA A 806 -34.61 -8.46 2.01
N ARG A 807 -34.64 -7.37 1.23
CA ARG A 807 -34.01 -7.31 -0.11
C ARG A 807 -32.49 -7.53 -0.02
N LEU A 808 -31.82 -6.89 0.94
CA LEU A 808 -30.39 -7.11 1.20
C LEU A 808 -30.12 -8.58 1.53
N LEU A 809 -30.86 -9.17 2.48
CA LEU A 809 -30.67 -10.56 2.89
C LEU A 809 -30.85 -11.56 1.75
N LYS A 810 -31.80 -11.30 0.85
CA LYS A 810 -31.99 -12.12 -0.35
C LYS A 810 -30.74 -12.09 -1.25
N VAL A 811 -30.25 -10.89 -1.59
CA VAL A 811 -29.04 -10.74 -2.41
C VAL A 811 -27.82 -11.37 -1.75
N LEU A 812 -27.69 -11.25 -0.43
CA LEU A 812 -26.60 -11.90 0.31
C LEU A 812 -26.68 -13.42 0.22
N THR A 813 -27.88 -14.00 0.26
CA THR A 813 -28.09 -15.45 0.15
C THR A 813 -27.72 -15.94 -1.25
N ASP A 814 -28.14 -15.24 -2.30
CA ASP A 814 -27.81 -15.58 -3.69
C ASP A 814 -26.28 -15.50 -3.94
N LEU A 815 -25.61 -14.51 -3.36
CA LEU A 815 -24.15 -14.38 -3.44
C LEU A 815 -23.41 -15.47 -2.65
N ASP A 816 -23.90 -15.85 -1.46
CA ASP A 816 -23.33 -16.93 -0.64
C ASP A 816 -23.37 -18.26 -1.41
N GLN A 817 -24.53 -18.58 -2.00
CA GLN A 817 -24.69 -19.77 -2.84
C GLN A 817 -23.74 -19.76 -4.05
N ALA A 818 -23.60 -18.62 -4.73
CA ALA A 818 -22.69 -18.50 -5.87
C ALA A 818 -21.23 -18.71 -5.46
N HIS A 819 -20.80 -18.20 -4.29
CA HIS A 819 -19.47 -18.46 -3.75
C HIS A 819 -19.26 -19.95 -3.46
N GLU A 820 -20.21 -20.61 -2.81
CA GLU A 820 -20.15 -22.04 -2.52
C GLU A 820 -20.04 -22.90 -3.79
N GLU A 821 -20.84 -22.61 -4.82
CA GLU A 821 -20.81 -23.33 -6.10
C GLU A 821 -19.44 -23.22 -6.80
N PHE A 822 -18.84 -22.03 -6.80
CA PHE A 822 -17.52 -21.81 -7.40
C PHE A 822 -16.40 -22.49 -6.59
N GLN A 823 -16.47 -22.46 -5.26
CA GLN A 823 -15.51 -23.16 -4.40
C GLN A 823 -15.57 -24.68 -4.63
N GLN A 824 -16.76 -25.27 -4.76
CA GLN A 824 -16.93 -26.69 -5.05
C GLN A 824 -16.39 -27.06 -6.45
N GLN A 825 -16.61 -26.23 -7.46
CA GLN A 825 -16.07 -26.45 -8.81
C GLN A 825 -14.53 -26.41 -8.84
N GLU A 826 -13.91 -25.54 -8.06
CA GLU A 826 -12.45 -25.51 -7.93
C GLU A 826 -11.91 -26.75 -7.23
N GLN A 827 -12.53 -27.18 -6.13
CA GLN A 827 -12.14 -28.40 -5.42
C GLN A 827 -12.30 -29.65 -6.30
N GLY A 828 -13.36 -29.73 -7.13
CA GLY A 828 -13.57 -30.81 -8.09
C GLY A 828 -12.56 -30.83 -9.25
N LYS A 829 -12.01 -29.68 -9.66
CA LYS A 829 -10.95 -29.58 -10.67
C LYS A 829 -9.58 -30.04 -10.16
N VAL A 830 -9.27 -29.81 -8.87
CA VAL A 830 -8.02 -30.29 -8.24
C VAL A 830 -7.96 -31.82 -8.19
N VAL A 831 -9.11 -32.50 -8.10
CA VAL A 831 -9.19 -33.98 -8.12
C VAL A 831 -9.15 -34.57 -9.54
N SER A 832 -9.36 -33.77 -10.58
CA SER A 832 -9.49 -34.23 -11.98
C SER A 832 -8.40 -33.74 -12.95
N GLY A 833 -7.27 -33.24 -12.43
CA GLY A 833 -6.07 -32.99 -13.25
C GLY A 833 -5.55 -34.29 -13.89
N PRO A 834 -5.09 -34.28 -15.15
CA PRO A 834 -4.81 -35.50 -15.89
C PRO A 834 -3.59 -36.22 -15.30
N LEU A 835 -3.85 -37.26 -14.52
CA LEU A 835 -3.00 -38.44 -14.51
C LEU A 835 -2.99 -38.98 -15.94
N ARG A 836 -1.97 -38.64 -16.72
CA ARG A 836 -1.64 -39.40 -17.93
C ARG A 836 -0.17 -39.78 -17.93
N PRO A 837 0.12 -40.99 -18.41
CA PRO A 837 1.25 -41.83 -18.00
C PRO A 837 2.61 -41.34 -18.51
#